data_AF-A0A660QA12-F1
#
_entry.id   AF-A0A660QA12-F1
#
_cell.length_a   1.000
_cell.length_b   1.000
_cell.length_c   1.000
_cell.angle_alpha   90.00
_cell.angle_beta   90.00
_cell.angle_gamma   90.00
#
_symmetry.space_group_name_H-M   'P 1'
#
loop_
_entity.id
_entity.type
_entity.pdbx_description
1 polymer ?
#
loop_
_entity_poly.entity_id
_entity_poly.type
_entity_poly.pdbx_seq_one_letter_code
_entity_poly.pdbx_strand_id
1 'polypeptide(L)'
;MAIFAGMSTALKADIFVLENDLPQAHAAIGKAVIAACRTDGLKTHSLSPTDLNKEVFGKIQKDSLLILTDCGILPIESAKALDGYISGGGRLISLGGTLFSAPVTAYNGKWLAKEEYLRKHAESLDRHFVMDFSKEDLNDWTRSTTTADRRVISEITEDSSKGSCLHMSIGSIRDYELIFSPIVPEGNLQKQDADFVIFWAKGGAKTLRMSVILEELNGSSWASEIPLTTEWIPYAIAVKDFKPRGPALLQHAELYEEDGFLNTSKIRRLAFGQIRRPDSSDFSNHEFWISEIGLSPANHYDPKIWDIDFKSKELLYPDYLSYPCSDVGKITASRNQEPLIGKGPFCIPDKIRAFHPRTKSLGWKKDRTSRWIPLLEALSPTGQFRGTIAALRFDQNLEHMWAGLAIEDAQFYLHENTIRFVVNLAQRMLKGNFIWEGGSSQFTYFPEQDIRVGARAMVQNPKQKLQLKLTLSRQGDPQEILNESTETFPLRLDHSLGKAGSFQENEPYRIRVSLVTAEGVLVDQIEHDFEIWKPSQELGWITAKNGEFYLEGNLWHPFGVNYMPSSGTSRSPEDNHAFIHWFSSRAYDPDVIERDLSHIADLGMNTVGVFLYNESISSWNFIDFLRRCETHNLRVDFSFRDVMTRLDFQPAKVKELIKKNRLDINRTVFSYDIAWEYRF
;
A
#
# COMPACT_ATOMS: atom_id res chain seq x y z
N MET A 1 -29.83 14.66 34.51
CA MET A 1 -29.82 13.56 35.50
C MET A 1 -30.83 12.52 35.07
N ALA A 2 -30.36 11.28 34.92
CA ALA A 2 -31.10 10.01 34.79
C ALA A 2 -32.30 9.94 33.82
N ILE A 3 -32.12 9.26 32.68
CA ILE A 3 -32.89 8.09 32.18
C ILE A 3 -32.19 7.65 30.87
N PHE A 4 -31.28 6.68 30.99
CA PHE A 4 -30.84 5.83 29.88
C PHE A 4 -30.57 4.44 30.47
N ALA A 5 -31.62 3.64 30.55
CA ALA A 5 -31.55 2.21 30.83
C ALA A 5 -32.49 1.51 29.87
N GLY A 6 -32.18 1.61 28.57
CA GLY A 6 -32.72 0.73 27.54
C GLY A 6 -31.86 -0.52 27.48
N MET A 7 -32.46 -1.67 27.82
CA MET A 7 -31.81 -2.98 27.89
C MET A 7 -30.94 -3.28 26.65
N SER A 8 -29.62 -3.21 26.84
CA SER A 8 -28.64 -3.83 25.96
C SER A 8 -28.65 -5.32 26.24
N THR A 9 -29.10 -6.13 25.28
CA THR A 9 -28.62 -7.52 25.20
C THR A 9 -27.14 -7.44 24.86
N ALA A 10 -26.30 -7.42 25.90
CA ALA A 10 -24.87 -7.27 25.77
C ALA A 10 -24.32 -8.37 24.84
N LEU A 11 -23.72 -7.97 23.72
CA LEU A 11 -22.74 -8.80 23.03
C LEU A 11 -21.69 -9.18 24.08
N LYS A 12 -21.43 -10.48 24.26
CA LYS A 12 -20.33 -11.01 25.10
C LYS A 12 -18.95 -10.81 24.44
N ALA A 13 -18.79 -9.74 23.67
CA ALA A 13 -17.55 -9.48 22.95
C ALA A 13 -16.61 -8.67 23.84
N ASP A 14 -15.43 -9.23 24.08
CA ASP A 14 -14.38 -8.58 24.88
C ASP A 14 -13.45 -7.77 23.96
N ILE A 15 -12.76 -6.79 24.52
CA ILE A 15 -11.67 -6.06 23.85
C ILE A 15 -10.35 -6.46 24.50
N PHE A 16 -9.38 -6.87 23.69
CA PHE A 16 -8.02 -7.16 24.11
C PHE A 16 -7.11 -6.07 23.56
N VAL A 17 -6.37 -5.38 24.43
CA VAL A 17 -5.49 -4.27 24.03
C VAL A 17 -4.06 -4.61 24.44
N LEU A 18 -3.13 -4.49 23.50
CA LEU A 18 -1.71 -4.63 23.78
C LEU A 18 -1.22 -3.42 24.60
N GLU A 19 -0.66 -3.66 25.77
CA GLU A 19 0.21 -2.72 26.48
C GLU A 19 1.65 -2.99 26.03
N ASN A 20 2.05 -2.36 24.92
CA ASN A 20 3.34 -2.65 24.29
C ASN A 20 4.51 -2.06 25.08
N ASP A 21 5.22 -2.89 25.84
CA ASP A 21 6.39 -2.54 26.64
C ASP A 21 7.72 -2.96 26.00
N LEU A 22 7.70 -3.29 24.71
CA LEU A 22 8.91 -3.57 23.93
C LEU A 22 9.82 -2.32 23.83
N PRO A 23 11.13 -2.49 23.60
CA PRO A 23 12.03 -1.38 23.35
C PRO A 23 11.52 -0.48 22.22
N GLN A 24 11.55 0.84 22.42
CA GLN A 24 11.04 1.87 21.49
C GLN A 24 9.51 1.93 21.33
N ALA A 25 8.74 1.03 21.94
CA ALA A 25 7.28 1.11 21.99
C ALA A 25 6.79 1.94 23.20
N HIS A 26 5.51 2.29 23.19
CA HIS A 26 4.89 3.20 24.17
C HIS A 26 3.70 2.55 24.87
N ALA A 27 3.95 1.81 25.96
CA ALA A 27 2.90 1.17 26.77
C ALA A 27 1.81 2.14 27.26
N ALA A 28 2.10 3.45 27.33
CA ALA A 28 1.13 4.49 27.65
C ALA A 28 -0.06 4.54 26.68
N ILE A 29 0.14 4.22 25.40
CA ILE A 29 -0.93 4.17 24.38
C ILE A 29 -1.95 3.09 24.76
N GLY A 30 -1.48 1.86 24.99
CA GLY A 30 -2.33 0.75 25.41
C GLY A 30 -3.10 1.06 26.69
N LYS A 31 -2.41 1.62 27.70
CA LYS A 31 -3.03 2.04 28.97
C LYS A 31 -4.14 3.07 28.77
N ALA A 32 -3.92 4.07 27.93
CA ALA A 32 -4.90 5.11 27.65
C ALA A 32 -6.13 4.55 26.94
N VAL A 33 -5.94 3.69 25.94
CA VAL A 33 -7.04 3.01 25.22
C VAL A 33 -7.83 2.10 26.15
N ILE A 34 -7.15 1.32 27.00
CA ILE A 34 -7.82 0.45 28.00
C ILE A 34 -8.68 1.27 28.96
N ALA A 35 -8.14 2.37 29.50
CA ALA A 35 -8.86 3.24 30.42
C ALA A 35 -10.10 3.85 29.76
N ALA A 36 -9.98 4.30 28.51
CA ALA A 36 -11.08 4.87 27.76
C ALA A 36 -12.17 3.84 27.41
N CYS A 37 -11.79 2.64 27.00
CA CYS A 37 -12.74 1.54 26.75
C CYS A 37 -13.53 1.17 28.02
N ARG A 38 -12.85 1.06 29.17
CA ARG A 38 -13.49 0.74 30.45
C ARG A 38 -14.42 1.84 30.93
N THR A 39 -14.07 3.11 30.69
CA THR A 39 -14.93 4.27 31.00
C THR A 39 -16.25 4.21 30.22
N ASP A 40 -16.21 3.71 28.98
CA ASP A 40 -17.38 3.49 28.13
C ASP A 40 -18.12 2.16 28.44
N GLY A 41 -17.75 1.46 29.52
CA GLY A 41 -18.39 0.22 29.94
C GLY A 41 -18.05 -1.00 29.09
N LEU A 42 -16.98 -0.93 28.27
CA LEU A 42 -16.51 -2.04 27.46
C LEU A 42 -15.68 -3.00 28.32
N LYS A 43 -15.90 -4.31 28.16
CA LYS A 43 -15.14 -5.34 28.86
C LYS A 43 -13.77 -5.48 28.22
N THR A 44 -12.75 -4.91 28.87
CA THR A 44 -11.40 -4.78 28.29
C THR A 44 -10.31 -5.45 29.11
N HIS A 45 -9.51 -6.27 28.44
CA HIS A 45 -8.35 -6.99 28.95
C HIS A 45 -7.06 -6.41 28.37
N SER A 46 -6.00 -6.47 29.18
CA SER A 46 -4.66 -6.13 28.76
C SER A 46 -3.94 -7.37 28.25
N LEU A 47 -3.10 -7.19 27.22
CA LEU A 47 -2.14 -8.17 26.73
C LEU A 47 -0.73 -7.58 26.82
N SER A 48 0.24 -8.42 27.13
CA SER A 48 1.67 -8.12 26.97
C SER A 48 2.20 -8.63 25.63
N PRO A 49 3.37 -8.19 25.16
CA PRO A 49 4.00 -8.73 23.96
C PRO A 49 4.21 -10.26 24.01
N THR A 50 4.48 -10.82 25.19
CA THR A 50 4.63 -12.28 25.38
C THR A 50 3.32 -13.06 25.21
N ASP A 51 2.17 -12.38 25.33
CA ASP A 51 0.85 -12.97 25.12
C ASP A 51 0.48 -13.09 23.63
N LEU A 52 1.27 -12.53 22.71
CA LEU A 52 1.00 -12.56 21.27
C LEU A 52 1.37 -13.92 20.64
N ASN A 53 0.74 -14.98 21.13
CA ASN A 53 1.01 -16.35 20.72
C ASN A 53 -0.28 -17.12 20.42
N LYS A 54 -0.12 -18.30 19.80
CA LYS A 54 -1.24 -19.13 19.33
C LYS A 54 -2.17 -19.57 20.47
N GLU A 55 -1.63 -19.82 21.67
CA GLU A 55 -2.43 -20.29 22.80
C GLU A 55 -3.41 -19.20 23.28
N VAL A 56 -2.92 -17.97 23.43
CA VAL A 56 -3.75 -16.84 23.83
C VAL A 56 -4.77 -16.50 22.75
N PHE A 57 -4.34 -16.38 21.48
CA PHE A 57 -5.28 -16.10 20.39
C PHE A 57 -6.34 -17.18 20.21
N GLY A 58 -6.02 -18.45 20.49
CA GLY A 58 -6.98 -19.54 20.48
C GLY A 58 -8.08 -19.44 21.56
N LYS A 59 -7.87 -18.60 22.58
CA LYS A 59 -8.85 -18.32 23.65
C LYS A 59 -9.69 -17.07 23.37
N ILE A 60 -9.29 -16.23 22.42
CA ILE A 60 -10.05 -15.03 22.03
C ILE A 60 -11.24 -15.46 21.16
N GLN A 61 -12.45 -15.02 21.52
CA GLN A 61 -13.65 -15.32 20.74
C GLN A 61 -13.64 -14.53 19.43
N LYS A 62 -14.19 -15.10 18.35
CA LYS A 62 -14.16 -14.48 17.01
C LYS A 62 -14.88 -13.12 16.95
N ASP A 63 -15.88 -12.90 17.79
CA ASP A 63 -16.63 -11.65 17.88
C ASP A 63 -15.96 -10.59 18.76
N SER A 64 -14.90 -10.97 19.50
CA SER A 64 -14.04 -10.06 20.27
C SER A 64 -13.12 -9.24 19.37
N LEU A 65 -12.54 -8.17 19.92
CA LEU A 65 -11.68 -7.24 19.18
C LEU A 65 -10.28 -7.20 19.78
N LEU A 66 -9.26 -7.36 18.94
CA LEU A 66 -7.86 -7.13 19.28
C LEU A 66 -7.46 -5.71 18.86
N ILE A 67 -6.77 -4.98 19.73
CA ILE A 67 -6.16 -3.68 19.44
C ILE A 67 -4.65 -3.80 19.70
N LEU A 68 -3.85 -3.66 18.64
CA LEU A 68 -2.39 -3.66 18.72
C LEU A 68 -1.86 -2.23 18.72
N THR A 69 -1.10 -1.85 19.74
CA THR A 69 -0.45 -0.53 19.83
C THR A 69 1.02 -0.62 19.45
N ASP A 70 1.56 0.44 18.85
CA ASP A 70 2.92 0.47 18.29
C ASP A 70 3.20 -0.76 17.41
N CYS A 71 2.23 -1.10 16.55
CA CYS A 71 2.16 -2.40 15.90
C CYS A 71 3.28 -2.68 14.87
N GLY A 72 4.08 -1.67 14.52
CA GLY A 72 5.34 -1.86 13.82
C GLY A 72 6.39 -2.61 14.64
N ILE A 73 6.34 -2.48 15.97
CA ILE A 73 7.26 -3.08 16.93
C ILE A 73 6.55 -4.24 17.61
N LEU A 74 6.66 -5.44 17.02
CA LEU A 74 6.07 -6.67 17.54
C LEU A 74 7.10 -7.81 17.53
N PRO A 75 6.93 -8.83 18.40
CA PRO A 75 7.73 -10.04 18.36
C PRO A 75 7.53 -10.74 17.03
N ILE A 76 8.60 -11.06 16.31
CA ILE A 76 8.51 -11.71 15.00
C ILE A 76 7.84 -13.09 15.08
N GLU A 77 8.01 -13.78 16.20
CA GLU A 77 7.42 -15.07 16.51
C GLU A 77 5.88 -15.01 16.58
N SER A 78 5.32 -13.81 16.77
CA SER A 78 3.86 -13.60 16.80
C SER A 78 3.22 -13.58 15.41
N ALA A 79 4.00 -13.38 14.34
CA ALA A 79 3.50 -13.17 12.98
C ALA A 79 2.53 -14.27 12.53
N LYS A 80 2.95 -15.54 12.64
CA LYS A 80 2.13 -16.69 12.24
C LYS A 80 0.85 -16.82 13.07
N ALA A 81 0.95 -16.57 14.37
CA ALA A 81 -0.20 -16.66 15.27
C ALA A 81 -1.22 -15.57 14.96
N LEU A 82 -0.75 -14.35 14.70
CA LEU A 82 -1.59 -13.22 14.35
C LEU A 82 -2.25 -13.40 12.96
N ASP A 83 -1.50 -13.89 11.97
CA ASP A 83 -2.04 -14.25 10.66
C ASP A 83 -3.15 -15.30 10.78
N GLY A 84 -2.93 -16.32 11.61
CA GLY A 84 -3.92 -17.37 11.90
C GLY A 84 -5.17 -16.85 12.62
N TYR A 85 -5.02 -15.89 13.56
CA TYR A 85 -6.15 -15.24 14.23
C TYR A 85 -7.02 -14.46 13.24
N ILE A 86 -6.41 -13.60 12.42
CA ILE A 86 -7.15 -12.79 11.44
C ILE A 86 -7.79 -13.68 10.37
N SER A 87 -7.04 -14.63 9.82
CA SER A 87 -7.55 -15.58 8.82
C SER A 87 -8.59 -16.56 9.39
N GLY A 88 -8.66 -16.69 10.71
CA GLY A 88 -9.68 -17.47 11.42
C GLY A 88 -10.99 -16.71 11.67
N GLY A 89 -11.07 -15.44 11.26
CA GLY A 89 -12.21 -14.56 11.44
C GLY A 89 -12.10 -13.63 12.67
N GLY A 90 -10.89 -13.38 13.15
CA GLY A 90 -10.63 -12.43 14.23
C GLY A 90 -10.72 -10.97 13.78
N ARG A 91 -11.12 -10.09 14.70
CA ARG A 91 -11.20 -8.63 14.46
C ARG A 91 -9.96 -7.92 15.01
N LEU A 92 -9.45 -6.93 14.27
CA LEU A 92 -8.23 -6.20 14.63
C LEU A 92 -8.32 -4.68 14.37
N ILE A 93 -7.83 -3.87 15.30
CA ILE A 93 -7.39 -2.49 15.05
C ILE A 93 -5.87 -2.41 15.23
N SER A 94 -5.13 -1.96 14.22
CA SER A 94 -3.70 -1.69 14.32
C SER A 94 -3.43 -0.19 14.48
N LEU A 95 -2.71 0.17 15.55
CA LEU A 95 -2.25 1.51 15.85
C LEU A 95 -0.72 1.50 15.78
N GLY A 96 -0.11 2.50 15.13
CA GLY A 96 1.35 2.60 15.05
C GLY A 96 1.96 2.20 13.71
N GLY A 97 1.24 2.36 12.59
CA GLY A 97 1.76 2.12 11.25
C GLY A 97 1.50 0.71 10.71
N THR A 98 2.42 0.23 9.86
CA THR A 98 2.41 -1.11 9.26
C THR A 98 2.86 -2.15 10.30
N LEU A 99 2.19 -3.30 10.38
CA LEU A 99 2.64 -4.41 11.23
C LEU A 99 4.06 -4.84 10.89
N PHE A 100 4.87 -5.11 11.92
CA PHE A 100 6.23 -5.65 11.77
C PHE A 100 7.15 -4.78 10.90
N SER A 101 6.97 -3.45 10.87
CA SER A 101 7.90 -2.54 10.20
C SER A 101 9.27 -2.47 10.90
N ALA A 102 9.30 -2.73 12.21
CA ALA A 102 10.50 -2.80 13.04
C ALA A 102 10.37 -3.98 14.03
N PRO A 103 10.37 -5.23 13.53
CA PRO A 103 10.12 -6.41 14.36
C PRO A 103 11.28 -6.62 15.34
N VAL A 104 10.98 -7.30 16.45
CA VAL A 104 11.96 -7.68 17.47
C VAL A 104 11.90 -9.18 17.75
N THR A 105 12.95 -9.73 18.32
CA THR A 105 13.00 -11.13 18.80
C THR A 105 13.67 -11.18 20.17
N ALA A 106 13.35 -12.21 20.96
CA ALA A 106 13.94 -12.39 22.27
C ALA A 106 15.33 -13.05 22.17
N TYR A 107 16.32 -12.44 22.80
CA TYR A 107 17.69 -12.96 22.91
C TYR A 107 18.19 -12.79 24.34
N ASN A 108 18.52 -13.89 25.02
CA ASN A 108 18.96 -13.92 26.42
C ASN A 108 18.07 -13.08 27.37
N GLY A 109 16.75 -13.22 27.22
CA GLY A 109 15.76 -12.51 28.05
C GLY A 109 15.58 -11.03 27.72
N LYS A 110 16.15 -10.52 26.63
CA LYS A 110 15.97 -9.15 26.14
C LYS A 110 15.41 -9.13 24.73
N TRP A 111 14.54 -8.18 24.42
CA TRP A 111 14.03 -7.96 23.06
C TRP A 111 15.03 -7.14 22.26
N LEU A 112 15.42 -7.62 21.07
CA LEU A 112 16.38 -6.96 20.19
C LEU A 112 15.78 -6.78 18.79
N ALA A 113 16.10 -5.65 18.15
CA ALA A 113 15.87 -5.44 16.71
C ALA A 113 16.88 -6.22 15.87
N LYS A 114 16.62 -6.36 14.56
CA LYS A 114 17.44 -7.15 13.62
C LYS A 114 18.92 -6.80 13.67
N GLU A 115 19.25 -5.52 13.60
CA GLU A 115 20.62 -5.03 13.56
C GLU A 115 21.36 -5.33 14.86
N GLU A 116 20.73 -5.08 16.02
CA GLU A 116 21.36 -5.38 17.31
C GLU A 116 21.51 -6.88 17.54
N TYR A 117 20.51 -7.67 17.14
CA TYR A 117 20.56 -9.12 17.19
C TYR A 117 21.72 -9.65 16.35
N LEU A 118 21.80 -9.25 15.08
CA LEU A 118 22.85 -9.69 14.15
C LEU A 118 24.23 -9.26 14.64
N ARG A 119 24.36 -8.06 15.21
CA ARG A 119 25.63 -7.59 15.79
C ARG A 119 26.10 -8.48 16.94
N LYS A 120 25.23 -8.77 17.92
CA LYS A 120 25.59 -9.68 19.04
C LYS A 120 25.91 -11.07 18.55
N HIS A 121 25.21 -11.53 17.51
CA HIS A 121 25.49 -12.81 16.92
C HIS A 121 26.84 -12.81 16.19
N ALA A 122 27.17 -11.76 15.43
CA ALA A 122 28.45 -11.61 14.73
C ALA A 122 29.67 -11.62 15.67
N GLU A 123 29.51 -11.16 16.92
CA GLU A 123 30.54 -11.27 17.96
C GLU A 123 30.81 -12.72 18.40
N SER A 124 29.80 -13.60 18.27
CA SER A 124 29.84 -15.00 18.70
C SER A 124 30.17 -16.02 17.61
N LEU A 125 30.23 -15.59 16.34
CA LEU A 125 30.43 -16.48 15.19
C LEU A 125 31.89 -16.93 15.03
N ASP A 126 32.07 -18.21 14.71
CA ASP A 126 33.37 -18.79 14.35
C ASP A 126 33.84 -18.21 13.00
N ARG A 127 34.95 -17.47 13.04
CA ARG A 127 35.42 -16.73 11.86
C ARG A 127 36.34 -17.57 11.00
N HIS A 128 35.89 -17.88 9.79
CA HIS A 128 36.76 -18.34 8.73
C HIS A 128 37.14 -17.14 7.86
N PHE A 129 38.32 -16.59 8.11
CA PHE A 129 38.83 -15.43 7.36
C PHE A 129 39.00 -15.79 5.88
N VAL A 130 38.37 -14.99 5.04
CA VAL A 130 38.50 -15.08 3.58
C VAL A 130 39.55 -14.09 3.09
N MET A 131 39.62 -12.91 3.72
CA MET A 131 40.60 -11.86 3.39
C MET A 131 41.18 -11.25 4.67
N ASP A 132 42.49 -11.10 4.67
CA ASP A 132 43.30 -10.48 5.72
C ASP A 132 44.08 -9.33 5.10
N PHE A 133 43.64 -8.10 5.35
CA PHE A 133 44.20 -6.91 4.70
C PHE A 133 45.68 -6.65 5.01
N SER A 134 46.27 -7.30 6.01
CA SER A 134 47.72 -7.26 6.23
C SER A 134 48.52 -8.00 5.14
N LYS A 135 47.84 -8.84 4.35
CA LYS A 135 48.41 -9.70 3.30
C LYS A 135 47.94 -9.34 1.89
N GLU A 136 47.01 -8.39 1.77
CA GLU A 136 46.43 -7.98 0.49
C GLU A 136 47.28 -6.91 -0.19
N ASP A 137 47.31 -6.92 -1.52
CA ASP A 137 47.80 -5.81 -2.35
C ASP A 137 46.62 -5.21 -3.12
N LEU A 138 46.38 -3.91 -2.93
CA LEU A 138 45.28 -3.22 -3.59
C LEU A 138 45.45 -3.12 -5.11
N ASN A 139 46.66 -3.31 -5.65
CA ASN A 139 46.87 -3.38 -7.10
C ASN A 139 46.16 -4.58 -7.74
N ASP A 140 45.87 -5.63 -6.96
CA ASP A 140 45.13 -6.80 -7.43
C ASP A 140 43.60 -6.58 -7.38
N TRP A 141 43.14 -5.51 -6.72
CA TRP A 141 41.73 -5.14 -6.63
C TRP A 141 41.28 -4.36 -7.86
N THR A 142 40.05 -4.60 -8.30
CA THR A 142 39.52 -3.98 -9.53
C THR A 142 38.43 -2.98 -9.21
N ARG A 143 38.63 -1.72 -9.61
CA ARG A 143 37.60 -0.68 -9.55
C ARG A 143 36.55 -0.86 -10.64
N SER A 144 35.27 -0.69 -10.29
CA SER A 144 34.13 -0.70 -11.22
C SER A 144 33.21 0.49 -10.95
N THR A 145 32.95 1.31 -11.97
CA THR A 145 32.24 2.59 -11.84
C THR A 145 31.51 2.98 -13.13
N THR A 146 30.48 3.83 -13.03
CA THR A 146 29.88 4.49 -14.21
C THR A 146 30.51 5.85 -14.55
N THR A 147 31.52 6.29 -13.77
CA THR A 147 32.21 7.58 -13.95
C THR A 147 33.70 7.49 -13.63
N ALA A 148 34.54 7.36 -14.66
CA ALA A 148 35.99 7.23 -14.51
C ALA A 148 36.71 8.52 -14.08
N ASP A 149 36.09 9.69 -14.27
CA ASP A 149 36.65 11.03 -14.09
C ASP A 149 36.59 11.57 -12.65
N ARG A 150 36.02 10.81 -11.71
CA ARG A 150 35.78 11.25 -10.33
C ARG A 150 36.87 10.78 -9.36
N ARG A 151 37.20 11.65 -8.39
CA ARG A 151 38.17 11.36 -7.33
C ARG A 151 37.67 10.23 -6.43
N VAL A 152 38.39 9.12 -6.46
CA VAL A 152 38.23 7.99 -5.55
C VAL A 152 39.60 7.64 -5.03
N ILE A 153 39.71 7.46 -3.72
CA ILE A 153 40.89 6.93 -3.04
C ILE A 153 40.48 5.58 -2.49
N SER A 154 41.27 4.56 -2.80
CA SER A 154 41.21 3.26 -2.16
C SER A 154 42.63 2.96 -1.69
N GLU A 155 42.78 2.57 -0.43
CA GLU A 155 44.08 2.29 0.17
C GLU A 155 43.95 1.24 1.28
N ILE A 156 45.02 0.49 1.52
CA ILE A 156 45.16 -0.32 2.73
C ILE A 156 45.87 0.55 3.76
N THR A 157 45.27 0.69 4.94
CA THR A 157 45.72 1.59 6.00
C THR A 157 45.68 0.90 7.36
N GLU A 158 46.53 1.36 8.29
CA GLU A 158 46.59 0.88 9.66
C GLU A 158 45.63 1.69 10.55
N ASP A 159 44.57 1.04 11.03
CA ASP A 159 43.67 1.59 12.03
C ASP A 159 44.12 1.19 13.43
N SER A 160 44.16 2.17 14.35
CA SER A 160 44.59 1.96 15.75
C SER A 160 43.85 0.85 16.51
N SER A 161 42.63 0.49 16.10
CA SER A 161 41.79 -0.49 16.78
C SER A 161 41.70 -1.84 16.07
N LYS A 162 41.86 -1.87 14.75
CA LYS A 162 41.66 -3.06 13.91
C LYS A 162 42.88 -3.50 13.11
N GLY A 163 43.97 -2.73 13.15
CA GLY A 163 45.16 -2.97 12.32
C GLY A 163 44.87 -2.69 10.85
N SER A 164 45.48 -3.47 9.96
CA SER A 164 45.33 -3.29 8.51
C SER A 164 43.87 -3.40 8.07
N CYS A 165 43.40 -2.42 7.31
CA CYS A 165 42.03 -2.34 6.82
C CYS A 165 41.97 -1.67 5.43
N LEU A 166 40.94 -1.99 4.66
CA LEU A 166 40.63 -1.27 3.42
C LEU A 166 39.90 0.03 3.76
N HIS A 167 40.45 1.15 3.30
CA HIS A 167 39.82 2.46 3.32
C HIS A 167 39.41 2.87 1.91
N MET A 168 38.18 3.36 1.77
CA MET A 168 37.69 3.90 0.51
C MET A 168 37.03 5.27 0.74
N SER A 169 37.50 6.27 0.00
CA SER A 169 37.00 7.66 0.01
C SER A 169 36.54 8.05 -1.39
N ILE A 170 35.26 8.35 -1.54
CA ILE A 170 34.53 8.55 -2.80
C ILE A 170 34.03 9.98 -2.85
N GLY A 171 34.62 10.78 -3.74
CA GLY A 171 34.28 12.20 -3.88
C GLY A 171 32.85 12.42 -4.36
N SER A 172 32.38 11.65 -5.35
CA SER A 172 30.96 11.63 -5.73
C SER A 172 30.57 10.43 -6.58
N ILE A 173 29.27 10.09 -6.62
CA ILE A 173 28.74 8.91 -7.34
C ILE A 173 27.71 9.34 -8.39
N ARG A 174 27.74 8.71 -9.58
CA ARG A 174 26.68 8.85 -10.58
C ARG A 174 25.69 7.70 -10.45
N ASP A 175 26.10 6.45 -10.68
CA ASP A 175 25.22 5.29 -10.49
C ASP A 175 25.78 4.28 -9.50
N TYR A 176 27.07 3.94 -9.60
CA TYR A 176 27.75 3.16 -8.57
C TYR A 176 29.25 3.39 -8.60
N GLU A 177 29.90 3.10 -7.48
CA GLU A 177 31.34 3.06 -7.31
C GLU A 177 31.68 1.87 -6.42
N LEU A 178 32.40 0.90 -6.96
CA LEU A 178 32.65 -0.40 -6.32
C LEU A 178 34.12 -0.78 -6.48
N ILE A 179 34.68 -1.41 -5.45
CA ILE A 179 35.99 -2.06 -5.51
C ILE A 179 35.82 -3.56 -5.31
N PHE A 180 36.19 -4.33 -6.33
CA PHE A 180 36.14 -5.79 -6.33
C PHE A 180 37.46 -6.36 -5.84
N SER A 181 37.37 -7.39 -5.01
CA SER A 181 38.50 -8.21 -4.63
C SER A 181 39.12 -8.92 -5.83
N PRO A 182 40.37 -9.39 -5.70
CA PRO A 182 40.92 -10.42 -6.56
C PRO A 182 40.01 -11.66 -6.59
N ILE A 183 40.22 -12.53 -7.57
CA ILE A 183 39.54 -13.83 -7.60
C ILE A 183 39.99 -14.62 -6.37
N VAL A 184 39.03 -15.05 -5.57
CA VAL A 184 39.32 -15.83 -4.37
C VAL A 184 39.73 -17.25 -4.79
N PRO A 185 40.89 -17.77 -4.36
CA PRO A 185 41.38 -19.09 -4.77
C PRO A 185 40.38 -20.22 -4.46
N GLU A 186 40.29 -21.20 -5.36
CA GLU A 186 39.45 -22.39 -5.19
C GLU A 186 39.80 -23.10 -3.87
N GLY A 187 38.80 -23.24 -2.99
CA GLY A 187 38.94 -23.89 -1.68
C GLY A 187 38.84 -22.98 -0.45
N ASN A 188 39.05 -21.66 -0.58
CA ASN A 188 38.91 -20.72 0.55
C ASN A 188 37.44 -20.40 0.88
N LEU A 189 36.58 -20.34 -0.14
CA LEU A 189 35.13 -20.11 -0.01
C LEU A 189 34.29 -21.35 -0.30
N GLN A 190 34.76 -22.21 -1.21
CA GLN A 190 33.94 -23.22 -1.86
C GLN A 190 33.60 -24.45 -1.00
N LYS A 191 34.26 -24.63 0.15
CA LYS A 191 34.09 -25.80 1.04
C LYS A 191 33.19 -25.52 2.25
N GLN A 192 32.60 -24.34 2.33
CA GLN A 192 31.82 -23.92 3.49
C GLN A 192 30.39 -23.59 3.04
N ASP A 193 29.44 -24.42 3.47
CA ASP A 193 28.03 -24.05 3.51
C ASP A 193 27.90 -22.91 4.54
N ALA A 194 28.09 -21.69 4.06
CA ALA A 194 28.07 -20.50 4.89
C ALA A 194 26.67 -19.89 4.84
N ASP A 195 26.17 -19.50 6.00
CA ASP A 195 24.90 -18.81 6.13
C ASP A 195 25.11 -17.30 6.25
N PHE A 196 26.33 -16.86 6.58
CA PHE A 196 26.69 -15.46 6.83
C PHE A 196 27.95 -15.02 6.11
N VAL A 197 27.90 -13.78 5.61
CA VAL A 197 29.08 -12.95 5.33
C VAL A 197 29.32 -12.08 6.55
N ILE A 198 30.51 -12.15 7.14
CA ILE A 198 30.88 -11.40 8.34
C ILE A 198 32.07 -10.49 8.07
N PHE A 199 32.08 -9.30 8.67
CA PHE A 199 33.19 -8.36 8.58
C PHE A 199 33.05 -7.27 9.64
N TRP A 200 34.11 -6.50 9.86
CA TRP A 200 34.04 -5.24 10.60
C TRP A 200 33.98 -4.08 9.63
N ALA A 201 33.18 -3.07 9.95
CA ALA A 201 33.18 -1.83 9.20
C ALA A 201 32.87 -0.61 10.06
N LYS A 202 33.28 0.55 9.57
CA LYS A 202 32.81 1.88 10.00
C LYS A 202 32.69 2.80 8.79
N GLY A 203 31.84 3.82 8.89
CA GLY A 203 31.67 4.88 7.91
C GLY A 203 32.18 6.22 8.43
N GLY A 204 32.46 7.15 7.52
CA GLY A 204 32.61 8.55 7.84
C GLY A 204 31.27 9.18 8.24
N ALA A 205 31.30 10.41 8.77
CA ALA A 205 30.11 11.09 9.29
C ALA A 205 28.98 11.28 8.26
N LYS A 206 29.29 11.23 6.96
CA LYS A 206 28.32 11.36 5.85
C LYS A 206 27.94 10.02 5.21
N THR A 207 28.57 8.92 5.63
CA THR A 207 28.41 7.61 5.00
C THR A 207 27.61 6.70 5.91
N LEU A 208 26.30 6.75 5.73
CA LEU A 208 25.34 6.06 6.59
C LEU A 208 25.10 4.59 6.20
N ARG A 209 25.73 4.12 5.12
CA ARG A 209 25.50 2.80 4.55
C ARG A 209 26.65 2.36 3.67
N MET A 210 26.69 1.08 3.33
CA MET A 210 27.61 0.50 2.34
C MET A 210 26.94 -0.65 1.60
N SER A 211 27.21 -0.75 0.30
CA SER A 211 26.79 -1.87 -0.52
C SER A 211 27.83 -2.99 -0.48
N VAL A 212 27.38 -4.23 -0.32
CA VAL A 212 28.18 -5.44 -0.35
C VAL A 212 27.70 -6.29 -1.52
N ILE A 213 28.62 -6.73 -2.37
CA ILE A 213 28.32 -7.50 -3.57
C ILE A 213 29.10 -8.80 -3.54
N LEU A 214 28.45 -9.87 -3.95
CA LEU A 214 29.05 -11.17 -4.22
C LEU A 214 28.85 -11.49 -5.70
N GLU A 215 29.91 -11.94 -6.37
CA GLU A 215 29.85 -12.44 -7.73
C GLU A 215 30.14 -13.94 -7.74
N GLU A 216 29.33 -14.71 -8.44
CA GLU A 216 29.52 -16.15 -8.62
C GLU A 216 30.40 -16.47 -9.84
N LEU A 217 30.91 -17.70 -9.91
CA LEU A 217 31.73 -18.20 -11.03
C LEU A 217 31.05 -18.09 -12.40
N ASN A 218 29.71 -18.15 -12.45
CA ASN A 218 28.92 -17.98 -13.69
C ASN A 218 28.73 -16.50 -14.09
N GLY A 219 29.24 -15.55 -13.30
CA GLY A 219 29.09 -14.11 -13.52
C GLY A 219 27.79 -13.51 -12.98
N SER A 220 26.94 -14.30 -12.31
CA SER A 220 25.79 -13.76 -11.58
C SER A 220 26.27 -12.86 -10.44
N SER A 221 25.52 -11.81 -10.13
CA SER A 221 25.88 -10.83 -9.10
C SER A 221 24.74 -10.63 -8.13
N TRP A 222 25.09 -10.62 -6.85
CA TRP A 222 24.15 -10.54 -5.74
C TRP A 222 24.56 -9.41 -4.82
N ALA A 223 23.61 -8.56 -4.44
CA ALA A 223 23.88 -7.36 -3.66
C ALA A 223 23.06 -7.33 -2.37
N SER A 224 23.67 -6.82 -1.31
CA SER A 224 23.02 -6.40 -0.07
C SER A 224 23.53 -5.01 0.33
N GLU A 225 22.81 -4.33 1.21
CA GLU A 225 23.19 -3.03 1.73
C GLU A 225 23.05 -3.04 3.26
N ILE A 226 24.06 -2.51 3.95
CA ILE A 226 24.07 -2.40 5.40
C ILE A 226 24.16 -0.94 5.84
N PRO A 227 23.56 -0.57 6.98
CA PRO A 227 23.82 0.73 7.60
C PRO A 227 25.26 0.76 8.14
N LEU A 228 25.87 1.95 8.18
CA LEU A 228 27.20 2.17 8.77
C LEU A 228 27.12 3.13 9.97
N THR A 229 27.97 2.87 10.97
CA THR A 229 28.23 3.73 12.12
C THR A 229 29.62 4.35 12.02
N THR A 230 29.86 5.45 12.74
CA THR A 230 31.21 6.05 12.84
C THR A 230 32.19 5.22 13.68
N GLU A 231 31.66 4.33 14.51
CA GLU A 231 32.43 3.37 15.31
C GLU A 231 32.58 2.05 14.57
N TRP A 232 33.70 1.35 14.83
CA TRP A 232 33.90 -0.02 14.35
C TRP A 232 32.92 -0.97 15.04
N ILE A 233 32.07 -1.62 14.23
CA ILE A 233 31.18 -2.68 14.72
C ILE A 233 31.27 -3.91 13.81
N PRO A 234 30.96 -5.11 14.33
CA PRO A 234 30.86 -6.30 13.51
C PRO A 234 29.51 -6.34 12.79
N TYR A 235 29.53 -6.79 11.55
CA TYR A 235 28.36 -7.04 10.71
C TYR A 235 28.26 -8.52 10.37
N ALA A 236 27.03 -9.02 10.30
CA ALA A 236 26.69 -10.32 9.75
C ALA A 236 25.52 -10.14 8.78
N ILE A 237 25.72 -10.52 7.51
CA ILE A 237 24.68 -10.49 6.48
C ILE A 237 24.31 -11.93 6.16
N ALA A 238 23.04 -12.29 6.32
CA ALA A 238 22.56 -13.59 5.91
C ALA A 238 22.69 -13.73 4.38
N VAL A 239 23.20 -14.87 3.91
CA VAL A 239 23.39 -15.14 2.48
C VAL A 239 22.07 -15.00 1.70
N LYS A 240 20.95 -15.43 2.28
CA LYS A 240 19.60 -15.27 1.70
C LYS A 240 19.14 -13.80 1.53
N ASP A 241 19.76 -12.87 2.23
CA ASP A 241 19.41 -11.44 2.19
C ASP A 241 20.07 -10.74 0.98
N PHE A 242 21.02 -11.39 0.30
CA PHE A 242 21.55 -10.91 -0.97
C PHE A 242 20.52 -11.09 -2.10
N LYS A 243 20.30 -10.04 -2.90
CA LYS A 243 19.35 -10.03 -4.01
C LYS A 243 20.07 -9.97 -5.37
N PRO A 244 19.54 -10.62 -6.42
CA PRO A 244 20.09 -10.51 -7.77
C PRO A 244 20.26 -9.05 -8.22
N ARG A 245 21.39 -8.73 -8.85
CA ARG A 245 21.73 -7.39 -9.34
C ARG A 245 21.84 -7.36 -10.85
N GLY A 246 21.11 -6.42 -11.48
CA GLY A 246 21.34 -5.96 -12.85
C GLY A 246 20.10 -5.96 -13.78
N PRO A 247 20.13 -5.22 -14.90
CA PRO A 247 19.09 -5.27 -15.95
C PRO A 247 19.02 -6.64 -16.67
N ALA A 248 19.96 -7.53 -16.35
CA ALA A 248 20.11 -8.88 -16.85
C ALA A 248 19.01 -9.87 -16.43
N LEU A 249 18.14 -9.57 -15.45
CA LEU A 249 17.05 -10.47 -15.07
C LEU A 249 16.07 -10.77 -16.23
N LEU A 250 15.93 -9.84 -17.19
CA LEU A 250 15.07 -10.03 -18.37
C LEU A 250 15.82 -10.61 -19.59
N GLN A 251 17.15 -10.49 -19.66
CA GLN A 251 17.96 -10.94 -20.81
C GLN A 251 18.81 -12.19 -20.54
N HIS A 252 19.04 -12.52 -19.27
CA HIS A 252 19.91 -13.60 -18.81
C HIS A 252 19.30 -14.33 -17.60
N ALA A 253 17.99 -14.56 -17.62
CA ALA A 253 17.30 -15.38 -16.61
C ALA A 253 17.97 -16.76 -16.46
N GLU A 254 18.57 -17.28 -17.54
CA GLU A 254 19.34 -18.53 -17.60
C GLU A 254 20.60 -18.58 -16.71
N LEU A 255 21.12 -17.42 -16.27
CA LEU A 255 22.30 -17.36 -15.38
C LEU A 255 21.97 -17.57 -13.91
N TYR A 256 20.69 -17.50 -13.53
CA TYR A 256 20.23 -17.74 -12.18
C TYR A 256 19.65 -19.16 -12.13
N GLU A 257 20.16 -20.02 -11.22
CA GLU A 257 19.64 -21.38 -11.07
C GLU A 257 18.14 -21.36 -10.71
N GLU A 258 17.41 -22.46 -10.99
CA GLU A 258 15.93 -22.56 -10.84
C GLU A 258 15.41 -22.08 -9.48
N ASP A 259 16.25 -22.16 -8.44
CA ASP A 259 15.90 -21.82 -7.07
C ASP A 259 16.06 -20.32 -6.74
N GLY A 260 16.82 -19.56 -7.53
CA GLY A 260 16.95 -18.10 -7.38
C GLY A 260 17.70 -17.60 -6.13
N PHE A 261 18.60 -18.39 -5.56
CA PHE A 261 19.41 -18.03 -4.38
C PHE A 261 20.92 -17.98 -4.68
N LEU A 262 21.65 -17.13 -3.93
CA LEU A 262 23.11 -17.07 -3.92
C LEU A 262 23.70 -18.40 -3.40
N ASN A 263 24.61 -18.99 -4.16
CA ASN A 263 25.33 -20.21 -3.82
C ASN A 263 26.74 -19.87 -3.30
N THR A 264 26.95 -19.99 -1.99
CA THR A 264 28.24 -19.63 -1.36
C THR A 264 29.42 -20.45 -1.86
N SER A 265 29.18 -21.69 -2.30
CA SER A 265 30.22 -22.55 -2.88
C SER A 265 30.71 -22.06 -4.24
N LYS A 266 29.97 -21.16 -4.90
CA LYS A 266 30.28 -20.60 -6.22
C LYS A 266 30.77 -19.16 -6.16
N ILE A 267 31.00 -18.58 -4.98
CA ILE A 267 31.50 -17.21 -4.88
C ILE A 267 32.91 -17.14 -5.50
N ARG A 268 33.06 -16.23 -6.46
CA ARG A 268 34.30 -15.93 -7.18
C ARG A 268 35.04 -14.75 -6.58
N ARG A 269 34.31 -13.68 -6.23
CA ARG A 269 34.85 -12.42 -5.70
C ARG A 269 33.77 -11.65 -4.95
N LEU A 270 34.21 -10.70 -4.14
CA LEU A 270 33.35 -9.82 -3.36
C LEU A 270 33.69 -8.36 -3.67
N ALA A 271 32.73 -7.46 -3.50
CA ALA A 271 32.94 -6.04 -3.72
C ALA A 271 32.26 -5.20 -2.66
N PHE A 272 32.84 -4.05 -2.40
CA PHE A 272 32.29 -3.04 -1.51
C PHE A 272 32.24 -1.69 -2.19
N GLY A 273 31.30 -0.86 -1.76
CA GLY A 273 31.21 0.50 -2.26
C GLY A 273 29.84 1.09 -2.06
N GLN A 274 29.45 1.95 -2.99
CA GLN A 274 28.22 2.71 -2.93
C GLN A 274 27.45 2.59 -4.24
N ILE A 275 26.15 2.38 -4.12
CA ILE A 275 25.21 2.35 -5.25
C ILE A 275 24.23 3.49 -5.05
N ARG A 276 24.01 4.29 -6.09
CA ARG A 276 23.04 5.38 -6.07
C ARG A 276 21.64 4.80 -5.84
N ARG A 277 20.95 5.35 -4.84
CA ARG A 277 19.50 5.20 -4.73
C ARG A 277 18.77 6.41 -5.35
N PRO A 278 17.63 6.21 -6.02
CA PRO A 278 16.81 7.31 -6.53
C PRO A 278 16.29 8.28 -5.46
N ASP A 279 16.22 7.85 -4.20
CA ASP A 279 15.61 8.57 -3.06
C ASP A 279 16.60 9.36 -2.18
N SER A 280 17.91 9.28 -2.45
CA SER A 280 18.96 9.88 -1.63
C SER A 280 19.48 11.13 -2.29
N SER A 281 19.58 12.26 -1.59
CA SER A 281 20.14 13.51 -2.15
C SER A 281 21.65 13.67 -1.94
N ASP A 282 22.27 12.89 -1.04
CA ASP A 282 23.70 13.01 -0.76
C ASP A 282 24.53 12.01 -1.58
N PHE A 283 25.17 12.53 -2.62
CA PHE A 283 25.98 11.76 -3.57
C PHE A 283 27.47 12.05 -3.48
N SER A 284 27.93 12.71 -2.41
CA SER A 284 29.30 13.24 -2.34
C SER A 284 29.99 12.96 -1.01
N ASN A 285 31.31 12.81 -1.05
CA ASN A 285 32.16 12.65 0.12
C ASN A 285 31.77 11.46 1.00
N HIS A 286 31.66 10.29 0.36
CA HIS A 286 31.45 9.03 1.07
C HIS A 286 32.79 8.43 1.48
N GLU A 287 32.89 7.91 2.68
CA GLU A 287 34.12 7.33 3.22
C GLU A 287 33.78 6.15 4.13
N PHE A 288 34.50 5.03 4.00
CA PHE A 288 34.30 3.86 4.85
C PHE A 288 35.56 3.01 4.98
N TRP A 289 35.59 2.20 6.04
CA TRP A 289 36.66 1.25 6.34
C TRP A 289 36.09 -0.14 6.55
N ILE A 290 36.84 -1.16 6.13
CA ILE A 290 36.47 -2.57 6.26
C ILE A 290 37.67 -3.37 6.73
N SER A 291 37.44 -4.31 7.65
CA SER A 291 38.47 -5.28 8.04
C SER A 291 37.85 -6.67 8.30
N GLU A 292 38.70 -7.68 8.38
CA GLU A 292 38.36 -9.02 8.90
C GLU A 292 37.18 -9.70 8.17
N ILE A 293 37.25 -9.79 6.84
CA ILE A 293 36.17 -10.38 6.03
C ILE A 293 36.22 -11.90 6.13
N GLY A 294 35.08 -12.52 6.43
CA GLY A 294 34.96 -13.97 6.56
C GLY A 294 33.59 -14.50 6.17
N LEU A 295 33.53 -15.83 6.12
CA LEU A 295 32.29 -16.59 6.06
C LEU A 295 32.06 -17.31 7.38
N SER A 296 30.79 -17.52 7.73
CA SER A 296 30.42 -18.33 8.90
C SER A 296 29.18 -19.18 8.62
N PRO A 297 29.15 -20.45 9.08
CA PRO A 297 27.91 -21.20 9.18
C PRO A 297 26.99 -20.57 10.23
N ALA A 298 25.71 -20.94 10.19
CA ALA A 298 24.67 -20.44 11.08
C ALA A 298 24.88 -20.75 12.57
N ASN A 299 25.64 -21.78 12.93
CA ASN A 299 25.94 -22.23 14.30
C ASN A 299 25.05 -21.60 15.41
N HIS A 300 23.86 -22.16 15.63
CA HIS A 300 22.81 -21.75 16.59
C HIS A 300 21.87 -20.59 16.19
N TYR A 301 21.99 -20.04 14.98
CA TYR A 301 21.09 -19.02 14.46
C TYR A 301 20.33 -19.50 13.23
N ASP A 302 19.01 -19.38 13.25
CA ASP A 302 18.22 -19.58 12.05
C ASP A 302 18.23 -18.28 11.21
N PRO A 303 18.87 -18.25 10.01
CA PRO A 303 18.79 -17.09 9.13
C PRO A 303 17.34 -16.67 8.83
N LYS A 304 16.39 -17.60 8.92
CA LYS A 304 14.96 -17.41 8.66
C LYS A 304 14.19 -16.77 9.81
N ILE A 305 14.81 -16.51 10.96
CA ILE A 305 14.12 -15.86 12.08
C ILE A 305 13.51 -14.51 11.71
N TRP A 306 14.09 -13.79 10.74
CA TRP A 306 13.60 -12.51 10.24
C TRP A 306 12.59 -12.61 9.08
N ASP A 307 12.21 -13.82 8.68
CA ASP A 307 11.15 -14.02 7.70
C ASP A 307 9.80 -13.89 8.40
N ILE A 308 9.09 -12.81 8.10
CA ILE A 308 7.78 -12.54 8.69
C ILE A 308 6.75 -13.49 8.05
N ASP A 309 6.33 -14.50 8.81
CA ASP A 309 5.25 -15.43 8.44
C ASP A 309 3.88 -14.78 8.63
N PHE A 310 3.61 -13.72 7.85
CA PHE A 310 2.34 -13.01 7.81
C PHE A 310 1.97 -12.71 6.36
N LYS A 311 0.80 -13.15 5.92
CA LYS A 311 0.39 -12.94 4.53
C LYS A 311 0.03 -11.48 4.29
N SER A 312 0.28 -10.99 3.08
CA SER A 312 -0.13 -9.64 2.67
C SER A 312 -1.61 -9.41 2.97
N LYS A 313 -1.90 -8.36 3.74
CA LYS A 313 -3.23 -7.91 4.13
C LYS A 313 -3.25 -6.39 4.07
N GLU A 314 -4.07 -5.85 3.17
CA GLU A 314 -4.29 -4.41 3.04
C GLU A 314 -4.52 -3.73 4.38
N LEU A 315 -3.96 -2.54 4.55
CA LEU A 315 -3.96 -1.75 5.81
C LEU A 315 -3.03 -2.28 6.91
N LEU A 316 -2.53 -3.51 6.81
CA LEU A 316 -1.76 -4.15 7.88
C LEU A 316 -0.32 -4.45 7.47
N TYR A 317 -0.11 -5.10 6.32
CA TYR A 317 1.22 -5.59 5.90
C TYR A 317 1.21 -5.96 4.40
N PRO A 318 2.29 -5.77 3.64
CA PRO A 318 3.58 -5.17 4.04
C PRO A 318 3.63 -3.65 3.80
N ASP A 319 4.77 -3.04 4.12
CA ASP A 319 4.92 -1.58 4.18
C ASP A 319 4.67 -0.86 2.85
N TYR A 320 4.92 -1.51 1.72
CA TYR A 320 4.67 -0.96 0.37
C TYR A 320 3.18 -0.67 0.09
N LEU A 321 2.27 -1.12 0.95
CA LEU A 321 0.84 -0.79 0.88
C LEU A 321 0.51 0.61 1.43
N SER A 322 1.50 1.29 1.98
CA SER A 322 1.44 2.67 2.44
C SER A 322 2.54 3.51 1.80
N TYR A 323 2.37 4.83 1.82
CA TYR A 323 3.33 5.79 1.27
C TYR A 323 3.46 7.00 2.21
N PRO A 324 4.63 7.65 2.25
CA PRO A 324 4.81 8.87 3.04
C PRO A 324 4.00 10.02 2.46
N CYS A 325 3.38 10.82 3.33
CA CYS A 325 2.70 12.06 2.98
C CYS A 325 3.57 13.25 3.38
N SER A 326 3.63 14.26 2.51
CA SER A 326 4.20 15.57 2.81
C SER A 326 3.12 16.66 2.70
N ASP A 327 3.44 17.87 3.17
CA ASP A 327 2.55 19.04 3.09
C ASP A 327 1.15 18.77 3.68
N VAL A 328 1.11 18.23 4.90
CA VAL A 328 -0.15 17.99 5.63
C VAL A 328 -0.42 19.18 6.56
N GLY A 329 -1.53 19.86 6.32
CA GLY A 329 -2.00 20.98 7.15
C GLY A 329 -3.21 20.64 8.02
N LYS A 330 -3.88 19.51 7.77
CA LYS A 330 -5.07 19.09 8.52
C LYS A 330 -5.28 17.58 8.47
N ILE A 331 -5.72 16.99 9.58
CA ILE A 331 -6.30 15.65 9.62
C ILE A 331 -7.79 15.78 9.96
N THR A 332 -8.64 15.09 9.20
CA THR A 332 -10.09 15.14 9.36
C THR A 332 -10.72 13.76 9.21
N ALA A 333 -11.92 13.57 9.78
CA ALA A 333 -12.75 12.44 9.41
C ALA A 333 -13.09 12.51 7.93
N SER A 334 -13.04 11.35 7.24
CA SER A 334 -13.46 11.24 5.85
C SER A 334 -14.96 11.53 5.72
N ARG A 335 -15.41 11.85 4.51
CA ARG A 335 -16.81 12.16 4.19
C ARG A 335 -17.74 11.09 4.76
N ASN A 336 -18.82 11.55 5.41
CA ASN A 336 -19.83 10.74 6.11
C ASN A 336 -19.36 9.99 7.36
N GLN A 337 -18.07 10.06 7.74
CA GLN A 337 -17.58 9.37 8.92
C GLN A 337 -17.62 10.23 10.18
N GLU A 338 -17.55 11.56 10.06
CA GLU A 338 -17.57 12.48 11.21
C GLU A 338 -18.63 12.15 12.27
N PRO A 339 -19.92 11.88 11.93
CA PRO A 339 -20.94 11.54 12.93
C PRO A 339 -20.74 10.19 13.62
N LEU A 340 -19.93 9.30 13.03
CA LEU A 340 -19.76 7.90 13.43
C LEU A 340 -18.51 7.69 14.28
N ILE A 341 -17.46 8.48 14.05
CA ILE A 341 -16.14 8.31 14.66
C ILE A 341 -15.65 9.57 15.39
N GLY A 342 -16.27 10.74 15.18
CA GLY A 342 -15.89 12.01 15.80
C GLY A 342 -15.32 13.03 14.80
N LYS A 343 -15.36 14.31 15.18
CA LYS A 343 -15.09 15.46 14.30
C LYS A 343 -13.64 15.97 14.27
N GLY A 344 -12.81 15.59 15.25
CA GLY A 344 -11.53 16.27 15.48
C GLY A 344 -11.73 17.71 15.98
N PRO A 345 -10.65 18.46 16.25
CA PRO A 345 -9.38 18.37 15.56
C PRO A 345 -8.49 17.21 16.02
N PHE A 346 -7.77 16.61 15.08
CA PHE A 346 -6.70 15.66 15.36
C PHE A 346 -5.37 16.39 15.30
N CYS A 347 -4.42 16.05 16.16
CA CYS A 347 -3.07 16.57 16.09
C CYS A 347 -2.37 16.09 14.82
N ILE A 348 -1.42 16.88 14.30
CA ILE A 348 -0.69 16.61 13.07
C ILE A 348 0.71 16.11 13.45
N PRO A 349 1.03 14.83 13.22
CA PRO A 349 2.37 14.30 13.44
C PRO A 349 3.42 14.87 12.47
N ASP A 350 4.69 14.85 12.86
CA ASP A 350 5.80 15.25 11.99
C ASP A 350 5.97 14.33 10.77
N LYS A 351 5.71 13.03 10.97
CA LYS A 351 5.77 12.00 9.92
C LYS A 351 4.42 11.34 9.79
N ILE A 352 3.87 11.42 8.58
CA ILE A 352 2.58 10.83 8.25
C ILE A 352 2.78 9.88 7.08
N ARG A 353 2.20 8.69 7.20
CA ARG A 353 1.98 7.79 6.06
C ARG A 353 0.49 7.70 5.79
N ALA A 354 0.17 7.29 4.58
CA ALA A 354 -1.20 6.99 4.17
C ALA A 354 -1.26 5.66 3.42
N PHE A 355 -2.42 5.03 3.46
CA PHE A 355 -2.70 3.85 2.65
C PHE A 355 -3.03 4.25 1.22
N HIS A 356 -2.61 3.41 0.27
CA HIS A 356 -3.15 3.52 -1.08
C HIS A 356 -4.67 3.38 -1.06
N PRO A 357 -5.42 4.22 -1.79
CA PRO A 357 -6.88 4.18 -1.76
C PRO A 357 -7.41 2.84 -2.27
N ARG A 358 -8.61 2.46 -1.84
CA ARG A 358 -9.33 1.30 -2.37
C ARG A 358 -10.76 1.69 -2.68
N THR A 359 -11.46 0.80 -3.38
CA THR A 359 -12.83 1.07 -3.79
C THR A 359 -13.80 1.01 -2.61
N LYS A 360 -14.62 2.06 -2.47
CA LYS A 360 -15.44 2.34 -1.28
C LYS A 360 -16.80 1.62 -1.24
N SER A 361 -17.01 0.64 -2.12
CA SER A 361 -18.30 -0.04 -2.32
C SER A 361 -19.47 0.85 -2.75
N LEU A 362 -19.16 1.92 -3.51
CA LEU A 362 -20.16 2.74 -4.18
C LEU A 362 -20.83 1.97 -5.33
N GLY A 363 -22.14 2.15 -5.46
CA GLY A 363 -22.98 1.57 -6.52
C GLY A 363 -23.73 0.31 -6.10
N TRP A 364 -24.67 -0.13 -6.94
CA TRP A 364 -25.50 -1.31 -6.73
C TRP A 364 -25.12 -2.46 -7.67
N LYS A 365 -24.98 -3.68 -7.14
CA LYS A 365 -24.60 -4.90 -7.87
C LYS A 365 -23.23 -4.75 -8.54
N LYS A 366 -22.23 -4.37 -7.74
CA LYS A 366 -20.86 -4.15 -8.21
C LYS A 366 -19.92 -5.34 -8.02
N ASP A 367 -20.42 -6.45 -7.46
CA ASP A 367 -19.68 -7.71 -7.26
C ASP A 367 -18.34 -7.53 -6.52
N ARG A 368 -18.30 -6.61 -5.55
CA ARG A 368 -17.12 -6.39 -4.71
C ARG A 368 -17.01 -7.51 -3.68
N THR A 369 -15.78 -7.86 -3.33
CA THR A 369 -15.46 -8.93 -2.36
C THR A 369 -15.14 -8.41 -0.97
N SER A 370 -14.86 -7.11 -0.86
CA SER A 370 -14.61 -6.42 0.39
C SER A 370 -15.21 -5.01 0.33
N ARG A 371 -15.51 -4.47 1.50
CA ARG A 371 -15.79 -3.05 1.69
C ARG A 371 -14.60 -2.39 2.34
N TRP A 372 -14.22 -1.25 1.79
CA TRP A 372 -13.18 -0.38 2.32
C TRP A 372 -13.79 0.97 2.69
N ILE A 373 -13.57 1.43 3.91
CA ILE A 373 -14.12 2.68 4.45
C ILE A 373 -12.93 3.57 4.84
N PRO A 374 -12.69 4.69 4.16
CA PRO A 374 -11.75 5.69 4.65
C PRO A 374 -12.32 6.27 5.94
N LEU A 375 -11.52 6.31 7.00
CA LEU A 375 -11.93 6.81 8.30
C LEU A 375 -11.38 8.22 8.54
N LEU A 376 -10.07 8.40 8.36
CA LEU A 376 -9.38 9.67 8.50
C LEU A 376 -8.56 9.98 7.24
N GLU A 377 -8.53 11.26 6.88
CA GLU A 377 -7.83 11.78 5.72
C GLU A 377 -6.88 12.91 6.14
N ALA A 378 -5.68 12.90 5.56
CA ALA A 378 -4.73 13.99 5.61
C ALA A 378 -4.97 14.92 4.42
N LEU A 379 -5.05 16.21 4.70
CA LEU A 379 -5.24 17.28 3.73
C LEU A 379 -4.11 18.31 3.84
N SER A 380 -3.81 18.96 2.73
CA SER A 380 -2.90 20.12 2.69
C SER A 380 -3.48 21.33 3.43
N PRO A 381 -2.67 22.37 3.71
CA PRO A 381 -3.18 23.65 4.20
C PRO A 381 -4.26 24.27 3.30
N THR A 382 -4.24 23.98 2.00
CA THR A 382 -5.24 24.43 1.02
C THR A 382 -6.43 23.48 0.85
N GLY A 383 -6.49 22.38 1.62
CA GLY A 383 -7.58 21.41 1.59
C GLY A 383 -7.46 20.32 0.53
N GLN A 384 -6.33 20.22 -0.18
CA GLN A 384 -6.09 19.15 -1.15
C GLN A 384 -5.85 17.82 -0.44
N PHE A 385 -6.34 16.72 -1.02
CA PHE A 385 -6.12 15.38 -0.48
C PHE A 385 -4.63 15.00 -0.53
N ARG A 386 -4.08 14.51 0.59
CA ARG A 386 -2.72 13.96 0.70
C ARG A 386 -2.72 12.45 0.92
N GLY A 387 -3.71 11.91 1.64
CA GLY A 387 -3.84 10.48 1.82
C GLY A 387 -4.88 10.04 2.84
N THR A 388 -5.28 8.76 2.77
CA THR A 388 -6.11 8.12 3.79
C THR A 388 -5.20 7.53 4.87
N ILE A 389 -5.21 8.13 6.07
CA ILE A 389 -4.31 7.72 7.16
C ILE A 389 -4.93 6.66 8.07
N ALA A 390 -6.26 6.50 8.01
CA ALA A 390 -6.97 5.46 8.73
C ALA A 390 -8.09 4.89 7.86
N ALA A 391 -8.24 3.57 7.84
CA ALA A 391 -9.31 2.91 7.09
C ALA A 391 -9.78 1.63 7.78
N LEU A 392 -11.01 1.21 7.48
CA LEU A 392 -11.60 -0.06 7.89
C LEU A 392 -11.88 -0.91 6.65
N ARG A 393 -11.53 -2.20 6.72
CA ARG A 393 -11.81 -3.20 5.69
C ARG A 393 -12.57 -4.37 6.28
N PHE A 394 -13.56 -4.88 5.55
CA PHE A 394 -14.21 -6.14 5.88
C PHE A 394 -14.79 -6.87 4.68
N ASP A 395 -15.04 -8.17 4.83
CA ASP A 395 -15.72 -9.00 3.85
C ASP A 395 -17.24 -9.03 4.03
N GLN A 396 -17.94 -9.67 3.09
CA GLN A 396 -19.40 -9.68 3.08
C GLN A 396 -20.00 -10.35 4.31
N ASN A 397 -19.29 -11.28 4.96
CA ASN A 397 -19.81 -12.03 6.11
C ASN A 397 -19.44 -11.38 7.45
N LEU A 398 -18.65 -10.30 7.43
CA LEU A 398 -18.06 -9.69 8.62
C LEU A 398 -17.18 -10.66 9.43
N GLU A 399 -16.69 -11.71 8.78
CA GLU A 399 -15.78 -12.69 9.38
C GLU A 399 -14.37 -12.10 9.42
N HIS A 400 -13.93 -11.49 8.33
CA HIS A 400 -12.62 -10.86 8.22
C HIS A 400 -12.77 -9.36 8.30
N MET A 401 -12.45 -8.75 9.45
CA MET A 401 -12.63 -7.31 9.68
C MET A 401 -11.44 -6.71 10.41
N TRP A 402 -10.82 -5.70 9.81
CA TRP A 402 -9.75 -4.97 10.47
C TRP A 402 -9.68 -3.50 10.05
N ALA A 403 -9.15 -2.69 10.95
CA ALA A 403 -8.81 -1.30 10.68
C ALA A 403 -7.33 -1.07 10.93
N GLY A 404 -6.73 -0.14 10.18
CA GLY A 404 -5.34 0.27 10.37
C GLY A 404 -5.23 1.78 10.42
N LEU A 405 -4.26 2.26 11.21
CA LEU A 405 -3.83 3.66 11.28
C LEU A 405 -2.36 3.76 10.90
N ALA A 406 -2.07 4.46 9.80
CA ALA A 406 -0.75 4.60 9.20
C ALA A 406 0.14 5.67 9.89
N ILE A 407 -0.08 5.93 11.18
CA ILE A 407 0.67 6.92 11.97
C ILE A 407 1.54 6.21 12.99
N GLU A 408 2.83 6.52 13.06
CA GLU A 408 3.77 5.93 14.01
C GLU A 408 3.99 6.80 15.27
N ASP A 409 3.58 8.06 15.24
CA ASP A 409 3.78 9.01 16.34
C ASP A 409 2.90 8.69 17.56
N ALA A 410 3.53 8.41 18.69
CA ALA A 410 2.85 8.12 19.95
C ALA A 410 1.98 9.28 20.47
N GLN A 411 2.40 10.53 20.26
CA GLN A 411 1.65 11.71 20.71
C GLN A 411 0.30 11.80 20.00
N PHE A 412 0.21 11.28 18.76
CA PHE A 412 -1.05 11.19 18.04
C PHE A 412 -2.09 10.36 18.80
N TYR A 413 -1.67 9.23 19.35
CA TYR A 413 -2.54 8.29 20.05
C TYR A 413 -2.83 8.66 21.50
N LEU A 414 -2.02 9.52 22.11
CA LEU A 414 -2.26 10.03 23.46
C LEU A 414 -3.20 11.24 23.49
N HIS A 415 -3.53 11.81 22.32
CA HIS A 415 -4.48 12.91 22.22
C HIS A 415 -5.93 12.44 22.44
N GLU A 416 -6.73 13.22 23.19
CA GLU A 416 -8.10 12.86 23.61
C GLU A 416 -9.02 12.50 22.43
N ASN A 417 -8.98 13.29 21.36
CA ASN A 417 -9.80 13.06 20.17
C ASN A 417 -9.43 11.77 19.44
N THR A 418 -8.16 11.39 19.43
CA THR A 418 -7.70 10.13 18.82
C THR A 418 -8.12 8.94 19.68
N ILE A 419 -7.94 9.01 20.99
CA ILE A 419 -8.42 7.98 21.92
C ILE A 419 -9.93 7.80 21.73
N ARG A 420 -10.68 8.90 21.66
CA ARG A 420 -12.12 8.81 21.49
C ARG A 420 -12.50 8.18 20.15
N PHE A 421 -11.82 8.57 19.07
CA PHE A 421 -11.96 7.98 17.75
C PHE A 421 -11.73 6.45 17.78
N VAL A 422 -10.66 5.97 18.45
CA VAL A 422 -10.34 4.54 18.55
C VAL A 422 -11.46 3.78 19.27
N VAL A 423 -12.00 4.32 20.36
CA VAL A 423 -13.09 3.67 21.09
C VAL A 423 -14.40 3.65 20.27
N ASN A 424 -14.72 4.75 19.57
CA ASN A 424 -15.88 4.79 18.67
C ASN A 424 -15.77 3.76 17.55
N LEU A 425 -14.57 3.64 16.96
CA LEU A 425 -14.26 2.63 15.94
C LEU A 425 -14.40 1.21 16.51
N ALA A 426 -13.85 0.95 17.70
CA ALA A 426 -13.98 -0.34 18.38
C ALA A 426 -15.45 -0.72 18.61
N GLN A 427 -16.26 0.21 19.13
CA GLN A 427 -17.70 -0.01 19.32
C GLN A 427 -18.42 -0.28 17.98
N ARG A 428 -18.07 0.45 16.92
CA ARG A 428 -18.65 0.26 15.58
C ARG A 428 -18.33 -1.13 15.03
N MET A 429 -17.08 -1.57 15.14
CA MET A 429 -16.64 -2.91 14.71
C MET A 429 -17.32 -4.01 15.52
N LEU A 430 -17.43 -3.85 16.84
CA LEU A 430 -18.12 -4.81 17.71
C LEU A 430 -19.62 -4.94 17.42
N LYS A 431 -20.29 -3.82 17.09
CA LYS A 431 -21.71 -3.80 16.71
C LYS A 431 -21.97 -4.52 15.37
N GLY A 432 -21.02 -4.51 14.45
CA GLY A 432 -21.12 -5.28 13.21
C GLY A 432 -22.29 -4.88 12.30
N ASN A 433 -22.59 -3.57 12.22
CA ASN A 433 -23.69 -3.05 11.42
C ASN A 433 -23.17 -2.08 10.36
N PHE A 434 -23.26 -2.48 9.10
CA PHE A 434 -22.65 -1.77 7.98
C PHE A 434 -23.51 -1.86 6.73
N ILE A 435 -23.49 -0.83 5.89
CA ILE A 435 -23.92 -0.94 4.50
C ILE A 435 -22.91 -1.85 3.78
N TRP A 436 -23.35 -2.79 2.95
CA TRP A 436 -22.43 -3.56 2.11
C TRP A 436 -22.14 -2.83 0.80
N GLU A 437 -23.21 -2.41 0.14
CA GLU A 437 -23.18 -1.69 -1.12
C GLU A 437 -24.47 -0.90 -1.26
N GLY A 438 -24.47 0.09 -2.14
CA GLY A 438 -25.68 0.83 -2.46
C GLY A 438 -25.41 2.04 -3.34
N GLY A 439 -26.46 2.45 -4.04
CA GLY A 439 -26.38 3.48 -5.07
C GLY A 439 -27.05 3.05 -6.37
N SER A 440 -26.59 3.60 -7.49
CA SER A 440 -27.06 3.23 -8.82
C SER A 440 -26.19 2.12 -9.44
N SER A 441 -26.75 1.39 -10.41
CA SER A 441 -26.06 0.33 -11.13
C SER A 441 -24.96 0.84 -12.08
N GLN A 442 -25.05 2.10 -12.53
CA GLN A 442 -24.09 2.78 -13.40
C GLN A 442 -23.89 4.21 -12.88
N PHE A 443 -22.71 4.79 -13.13
CA PHE A 443 -22.42 6.18 -12.73
C PHE A 443 -22.77 7.19 -13.84
N THR A 444 -22.89 6.71 -15.07
CA THR A 444 -23.39 7.48 -16.20
C THR A 444 -24.31 6.58 -17.04
N TYR A 445 -25.44 7.12 -17.48
CA TYR A 445 -26.44 6.41 -18.29
C TYR A 445 -26.64 7.07 -19.64
N PHE A 446 -26.89 6.29 -20.69
CA PHE A 446 -27.50 6.79 -21.92
C PHE A 446 -29.02 6.92 -21.76
N PRO A 447 -29.69 7.87 -22.44
CA PRO A 447 -31.13 8.13 -22.27
C PRO A 447 -32.06 6.91 -22.42
N GLU A 448 -31.71 5.95 -23.27
CA GLU A 448 -32.52 4.74 -23.50
C GLU A 448 -32.35 3.64 -22.45
N GLN A 449 -31.34 3.76 -21.58
CA GLN A 449 -31.06 2.76 -20.54
C GLN A 449 -32.01 2.91 -19.36
N ASP A 450 -32.28 1.80 -18.67
CA ASP A 450 -33.07 1.83 -17.44
C ASP A 450 -32.15 2.10 -16.23
N ILE A 451 -32.58 3.04 -15.39
CA ILE A 451 -31.90 3.35 -14.14
C ILE A 451 -32.38 2.36 -13.08
N ARG A 452 -31.42 1.68 -12.44
CA ARG A 452 -31.65 0.77 -11.34
C ARG A 452 -30.84 1.22 -10.13
N VAL A 453 -31.51 1.37 -9.00
CA VAL A 453 -30.90 1.75 -7.72
C VAL A 453 -31.19 0.69 -6.68
N GLY A 454 -30.31 0.55 -5.70
CA GLY A 454 -30.54 -0.39 -4.63
C GLY A 454 -29.49 -0.26 -3.54
N ALA A 455 -29.67 -1.03 -2.48
CA ALA A 455 -28.76 -1.06 -1.36
C ALA A 455 -28.90 -2.38 -0.59
N ARG A 456 -27.85 -2.75 0.13
CA ARG A 456 -27.85 -3.89 1.05
C ARG A 456 -27.03 -3.55 2.28
N ALA A 457 -27.48 -3.96 3.46
CA ALA A 457 -26.72 -3.86 4.70
C ALA A 457 -26.41 -5.25 5.30
N MET A 458 -25.28 -5.34 6.00
CA MET A 458 -24.87 -6.43 6.86
C MET A 458 -25.12 -6.04 8.31
N VAL A 459 -25.85 -6.89 9.05
CA VAL A 459 -26.26 -6.63 10.43
C VAL A 459 -25.94 -7.87 11.25
N GLN A 460 -25.07 -7.74 12.25
CA GLN A 460 -24.66 -8.86 13.09
C GLN A 460 -25.80 -9.39 13.98
N ASN A 461 -26.69 -8.51 14.45
CA ASN A 461 -27.87 -8.89 15.23
C ASN A 461 -29.16 -8.48 14.51
N PRO A 462 -29.81 -9.39 13.75
CA PRO A 462 -31.06 -9.10 13.03
C PRO A 462 -32.23 -8.67 13.92
N LYS A 463 -32.17 -8.89 15.26
CA LYS A 463 -33.19 -8.40 16.19
C LYS A 463 -33.07 -6.90 16.47
N GLN A 464 -31.93 -6.29 16.14
CA GLN A 464 -31.75 -4.86 16.27
C GLN A 464 -32.65 -4.14 15.25
N LYS A 465 -33.46 -3.20 15.73
CA LYS A 465 -34.35 -2.40 14.87
C LYS A 465 -33.52 -1.38 14.09
N LEU A 466 -33.11 -1.75 12.89
CA LEU A 466 -32.38 -0.91 11.94
C LEU A 466 -33.21 -0.72 10.68
N GLN A 467 -33.05 0.44 10.04
CA GLN A 467 -33.65 0.75 8.74
C GLN A 467 -32.55 1.15 7.75
N LEU A 468 -32.60 0.55 6.56
CA LEU A 468 -31.82 0.99 5.42
C LEU A 468 -32.67 1.98 4.61
N LYS A 469 -32.17 3.20 4.44
CA LYS A 469 -32.82 4.29 3.72
C LYS A 469 -32.05 4.62 2.45
N LEU A 470 -32.76 4.80 1.34
CA LEU A 470 -32.20 5.21 0.05
C LEU A 470 -32.97 6.45 -0.42
N THR A 471 -32.25 7.55 -0.56
CA THR A 471 -32.81 8.80 -1.09
C THR A 471 -32.13 9.19 -2.38
N LEU A 472 -32.90 9.81 -3.28
CA LEU A 472 -32.44 10.37 -4.54
C LEU A 472 -32.90 11.81 -4.62
N SER A 473 -31.98 12.73 -4.88
CA SER A 473 -32.30 14.12 -5.19
C SER A 473 -31.46 14.62 -6.35
N ARG A 474 -31.90 15.69 -7.01
CA ARG A 474 -31.06 16.42 -7.95
C ARG A 474 -30.01 17.21 -7.16
N GLN A 475 -28.78 17.29 -7.65
CA GLN A 475 -27.75 18.06 -6.95
C GLN A 475 -28.13 19.54 -6.90
N GLY A 476 -28.03 20.14 -5.71
CA GLY A 476 -28.46 21.53 -5.48
C GLY A 476 -29.96 21.72 -5.21
N ASP A 477 -30.78 20.67 -5.39
CA ASP A 477 -32.20 20.66 -5.06
C ASP A 477 -32.46 19.68 -3.91
N PRO A 478 -32.95 20.16 -2.75
CA PRO A 478 -33.26 19.28 -1.62
C PRO A 478 -34.51 18.41 -1.86
N GLN A 479 -35.29 18.65 -2.91
CA GLN A 479 -36.48 17.85 -3.19
C GLN A 479 -36.09 16.40 -3.52
N GLU A 480 -36.60 15.47 -2.72
CA GLU A 480 -36.39 14.05 -2.92
C GLU A 480 -37.29 13.53 -4.05
N ILE A 481 -36.65 12.98 -5.08
CA ILE A 481 -37.29 12.27 -6.20
C ILE A 481 -37.66 10.84 -5.77
N LEU A 482 -36.90 10.28 -4.84
CA LEU A 482 -37.12 8.97 -4.23
C LEU A 482 -36.74 9.02 -2.77
N ASN A 483 -37.56 8.39 -1.92
CA ASN A 483 -37.26 8.15 -0.51
C ASN A 483 -37.84 6.79 -0.12
N GLU A 484 -36.98 5.78 -0.13
CA GLU A 484 -37.34 4.40 0.16
C GLU A 484 -36.67 3.93 1.43
N SER A 485 -37.36 3.10 2.21
CA SER A 485 -36.80 2.52 3.42
C SER A 485 -37.30 1.11 3.68
N THR A 486 -36.44 0.29 4.29
CA THR A 486 -36.80 -1.08 4.67
C THR A 486 -37.61 -1.08 5.97
N GLU A 487 -38.69 -1.84 6.00
CA GLU A 487 -39.47 -2.06 7.23
C GLU A 487 -39.03 -3.31 8.00
N THR A 488 -38.53 -4.33 7.29
CA THR A 488 -38.21 -5.64 7.85
C THR A 488 -36.88 -6.19 7.31
N PHE A 489 -36.34 -7.21 7.99
CA PHE A 489 -35.12 -7.90 7.57
C PHE A 489 -35.43 -8.93 6.46
N PRO A 490 -34.55 -9.16 5.46
CA PRO A 490 -33.22 -8.56 5.26
C PRO A 490 -33.27 -7.11 4.81
N LEU A 491 -32.31 -6.31 5.30
CA LEU A 491 -32.20 -4.90 4.92
C LEU A 491 -31.65 -4.78 3.49
N ARG A 492 -32.56 -4.75 2.52
CA ARG A 492 -32.24 -4.70 1.09
C ARG A 492 -33.30 -3.90 0.33
N LEU A 493 -32.85 -3.06 -0.60
CA LEU A 493 -33.68 -2.29 -1.53
C LEU A 493 -33.22 -2.58 -2.97
N ASP A 494 -34.16 -2.63 -3.91
CA ASP A 494 -33.89 -2.81 -5.35
C ASP A 494 -35.04 -2.19 -6.16
N HIS A 495 -34.82 -1.00 -6.72
CA HIS A 495 -35.84 -0.20 -7.40
C HIS A 495 -35.42 0.10 -8.84
N SER A 496 -36.41 0.08 -9.74
CA SER A 496 -36.30 0.59 -11.10
C SER A 496 -36.89 1.99 -11.14
N LEU A 497 -36.15 2.96 -11.66
CA LEU A 497 -36.64 4.33 -11.85
C LEU A 497 -37.12 4.58 -13.28
N GLY A 498 -37.15 3.54 -14.12
CA GLY A 498 -37.50 3.64 -15.53
C GLY A 498 -36.36 4.18 -16.38
N LYS A 499 -36.71 4.81 -17.51
CA LYS A 499 -35.76 5.26 -18.53
C LYS A 499 -34.99 6.50 -18.11
N ALA A 500 -33.68 6.48 -18.33
CA ALA A 500 -32.77 7.58 -18.07
C ALA A 500 -33.19 8.89 -18.75
N GLY A 501 -33.76 8.83 -19.95
CA GLY A 501 -34.25 10.01 -20.68
C GLY A 501 -35.48 10.71 -20.05
N SER A 502 -36.05 10.16 -18.97
CA SER A 502 -37.05 10.87 -18.16
C SER A 502 -36.45 11.81 -17.12
N PHE A 503 -35.13 11.75 -16.92
CA PHE A 503 -34.35 12.61 -16.05
C PHE A 503 -33.72 13.74 -16.87
N GLN A 504 -33.56 14.91 -16.26
CA GLN A 504 -32.85 16.03 -16.87
C GLN A 504 -31.38 15.67 -17.14
N GLU A 505 -30.90 15.97 -18.34
CA GLU A 505 -29.55 15.66 -18.81
C GLU A 505 -28.49 16.63 -18.24
N ASN A 506 -27.24 16.16 -18.06
CA ASN A 506 -26.07 16.93 -17.57
C ASN A 506 -26.23 17.54 -16.18
N GLU A 507 -27.10 16.94 -15.39
CA GLU A 507 -27.21 17.30 -13.99
C GLU A 507 -26.94 16.06 -13.16
N PRO A 508 -26.04 16.17 -12.17
CA PRO A 508 -25.80 15.07 -11.25
C PRO A 508 -27.02 14.83 -10.38
N TYR A 509 -27.40 13.57 -10.28
CA TYR A 509 -28.37 13.08 -9.31
C TYR A 509 -27.63 12.42 -8.16
N ARG A 510 -27.87 12.91 -6.95
CA ARG A 510 -27.24 12.40 -5.74
C ARG A 510 -28.06 11.28 -5.17
N ILE A 511 -27.46 10.10 -5.07
CA ILE A 511 -28.01 8.99 -4.31
C ILE A 511 -27.31 8.90 -2.96
N ARG A 512 -28.10 8.86 -1.89
CA ARG A 512 -27.62 8.64 -0.52
C ARG A 512 -28.25 7.39 0.04
N VAL A 513 -27.41 6.53 0.60
CA VAL A 513 -27.84 5.35 1.34
C VAL A 513 -27.38 5.48 2.78
N SER A 514 -28.33 5.39 3.72
CA SER A 514 -28.07 5.52 5.15
C SER A 514 -28.61 4.31 5.89
N LEU A 515 -27.82 3.78 6.83
CA LEU A 515 -28.27 2.81 7.81
C LEU A 515 -28.53 3.56 9.12
N VAL A 516 -29.74 3.45 9.66
CA VAL A 516 -30.15 4.18 10.86
C VAL A 516 -30.83 3.27 11.89
N THR A 517 -30.79 3.65 13.16
CA THR A 517 -31.59 3.01 14.22
C THR A 517 -33.06 3.42 14.15
N ALA A 518 -33.92 2.75 14.92
CA ALA A 518 -35.33 3.11 15.06
C ALA A 518 -35.53 4.56 15.57
N GLU A 519 -34.57 5.08 16.33
CA GLU A 519 -34.55 6.45 16.87
C GLU A 519 -33.97 7.47 15.86
N GLY A 520 -33.59 7.02 14.67
CA GLY A 520 -33.03 7.89 13.62
C GLY A 520 -31.54 8.18 13.75
N VAL A 521 -30.82 7.48 14.64
CA VAL A 521 -29.37 7.67 14.80
C VAL A 521 -28.64 7.03 13.63
N LEU A 522 -27.71 7.78 13.01
CA LEU A 522 -26.89 7.29 11.92
C LEU A 522 -25.93 6.20 12.37
N VAL A 523 -25.92 5.08 11.66
CA VAL A 523 -25.03 3.93 11.87
C VAL A 523 -23.97 3.87 10.78
N ASP A 524 -24.36 4.15 9.54
CA ASP A 524 -23.47 4.12 8.38
C ASP A 524 -24.07 4.89 7.21
N GLN A 525 -23.24 5.39 6.30
CA GLN A 525 -23.70 6.14 5.14
C GLN A 525 -22.72 6.02 3.97
N ILE A 526 -23.28 5.91 2.77
CA ILE A 526 -22.57 6.10 1.50
C ILE A 526 -23.39 7.04 0.62
N GLU A 527 -22.73 7.83 -0.20
CA GLU A 527 -23.37 8.67 -1.20
C GLU A 527 -22.47 8.81 -2.40
N HIS A 528 -23.09 8.91 -3.58
CA HIS A 528 -22.40 9.22 -4.82
C HIS A 528 -23.39 9.87 -5.79
N ASP A 529 -22.86 10.40 -6.89
CA ASP A 529 -23.67 11.00 -7.93
C ASP A 529 -23.73 10.08 -9.16
N PHE A 530 -24.78 10.19 -9.98
CA PHE A 530 -24.84 9.65 -11.33
C PHE A 530 -25.40 10.68 -12.31
N GLU A 531 -25.10 10.54 -13.60
CA GLU A 531 -25.51 11.49 -14.63
C GLU A 531 -26.10 10.81 -15.87
N ILE A 532 -26.89 11.57 -16.64
CA ILE A 532 -27.39 11.15 -17.95
C ILE A 532 -26.50 11.80 -19.01
N TRP A 533 -25.82 10.96 -19.81
CA TRP A 533 -24.87 11.37 -20.82
C TRP A 533 -25.56 12.00 -22.03
N LYS A 534 -24.97 13.08 -22.53
CA LYS A 534 -25.15 13.57 -23.89
C LYS A 534 -23.79 13.87 -24.53
N PRO A 535 -23.69 13.92 -25.87
CA PRO A 535 -22.49 14.39 -26.53
C PRO A 535 -22.20 15.87 -26.19
N SER A 536 -20.96 16.17 -25.81
CA SER A 536 -20.48 17.55 -25.70
C SER A 536 -20.54 18.27 -27.03
N GLN A 537 -21.08 19.48 -27.04
CA GLN A 537 -20.86 20.41 -28.15
C GLN A 537 -19.66 21.34 -27.92
N GLU A 538 -19.16 21.42 -26.68
CA GLU A 538 -18.09 22.34 -26.28
C GLU A 538 -16.70 21.82 -26.67
N LEU A 539 -16.51 20.51 -26.72
CA LEU A 539 -15.26 19.93 -27.19
C LEU A 539 -15.19 19.99 -28.72
N GLY A 540 -14.14 20.62 -29.26
CA GLY A 540 -13.81 20.55 -30.70
C GLY A 540 -13.28 19.18 -31.14
N TRP A 541 -13.27 18.91 -32.44
CA TRP A 541 -12.62 17.71 -32.99
C TRP A 541 -11.10 17.93 -33.13
N ILE A 542 -10.33 16.88 -32.82
CA ILE A 542 -8.91 16.84 -33.12
C ILE A 542 -8.70 16.19 -34.48
N THR A 543 -7.89 16.80 -35.32
CA THR A 543 -7.55 16.31 -36.66
C THR A 543 -6.04 16.15 -36.80
N ALA A 544 -5.58 15.17 -37.56
CA ALA A 544 -4.17 14.98 -37.86
C ALA A 544 -3.85 15.42 -39.30
N LYS A 545 -2.83 16.26 -39.48
CA LYS A 545 -2.37 16.71 -40.80
C LYS A 545 -0.86 16.98 -40.76
N ASN A 546 -0.14 16.50 -41.76
CA ASN A 546 1.30 16.73 -41.93
C ASN A 546 2.16 16.37 -40.68
N GLY A 547 1.79 15.31 -39.96
CA GLY A 547 2.51 14.87 -38.75
C GLY A 547 2.14 15.60 -37.47
N GLU A 548 1.19 16.55 -37.52
CA GLU A 548 0.76 17.35 -36.37
C GLU A 548 -0.73 17.12 -36.05
N PHE A 549 -1.11 17.39 -34.80
CA PHE A 549 -2.51 17.41 -34.37
C PHE A 549 -3.04 18.86 -34.30
N TYR A 550 -4.31 19.02 -34.64
CA TYR A 550 -4.99 20.32 -34.62
C TYR A 550 -6.34 20.23 -33.91
N LEU A 551 -6.58 21.11 -32.95
CA LEU A 551 -7.86 21.32 -32.29
C LEU A 551 -8.50 22.60 -32.85
N GLU A 552 -9.63 22.44 -33.55
CA GLU A 552 -10.36 23.56 -34.18
C GLU A 552 -9.48 24.43 -35.10
N GLY A 553 -8.54 23.78 -35.80
CA GLY A 553 -7.60 24.45 -36.72
C GLY A 553 -6.35 25.03 -36.06
N ASN A 554 -6.28 25.05 -34.73
CA ASN A 554 -5.09 25.46 -33.99
C ASN A 554 -4.18 24.27 -33.70
N LEU A 555 -2.87 24.46 -33.78
CA LEU A 555 -1.89 23.44 -33.42
C LEU A 555 -2.13 22.98 -31.97
N TRP A 556 -2.18 21.67 -31.77
CA TRP A 556 -2.45 21.04 -30.48
C TRP A 556 -1.48 19.90 -30.26
N HIS A 557 -0.87 19.84 -29.08
CA HIS A 557 0.07 18.78 -28.72
C HIS A 557 -0.48 17.97 -27.54
N PRO A 558 -0.59 16.64 -27.66
CA PRO A 558 -0.94 15.80 -26.52
C PRO A 558 0.20 15.87 -25.49
N PHE A 559 -0.11 16.35 -24.30
CA PHE A 559 0.78 16.36 -23.14
C PHE A 559 0.04 15.68 -21.99
N GLY A 560 0.51 14.49 -21.61
CA GLY A 560 -0.28 13.59 -20.80
C GLY A 560 0.49 12.43 -20.18
N VAL A 561 -0.28 11.54 -19.56
CA VAL A 561 0.20 10.37 -18.83
C VAL A 561 -0.61 9.13 -19.18
N ASN A 562 0.02 7.95 -19.16
CA ASN A 562 -0.72 6.69 -19.16
C ASN A 562 -1.41 6.52 -17.80
N TYR A 563 -2.73 6.50 -17.80
CA TYR A 563 -3.54 6.50 -16.61
C TYR A 563 -4.08 5.12 -16.28
N MET A 564 -3.81 4.72 -15.04
CA MET A 564 -4.56 3.71 -14.30
C MET A 564 -4.87 4.30 -12.93
N PRO A 565 -6.02 3.96 -12.31
CA PRO A 565 -6.40 4.57 -11.05
C PRO A 565 -5.44 4.21 -9.93
N SER A 566 -5.17 5.18 -9.05
CA SER A 566 -4.36 5.00 -7.85
C SER A 566 -4.89 3.92 -6.88
N SER A 567 -6.17 3.52 -7.02
CA SER A 567 -6.75 2.39 -6.29
C SER A 567 -6.27 1.00 -6.77
N GLY A 568 -5.54 0.98 -7.88
CA GLY A 568 -4.86 -0.19 -8.42
C GLY A 568 -3.42 -0.37 -7.90
N THR A 569 -2.81 0.67 -7.34
CA THR A 569 -1.40 0.67 -6.90
C THR A 569 -1.15 -0.31 -5.77
N SER A 570 -0.01 -1.01 -5.86
CA SER A 570 0.49 -1.93 -4.84
C SER A 570 -0.48 -3.07 -4.49
N ARG A 571 -1.36 -3.49 -5.40
CA ARG A 571 -2.24 -4.65 -5.17
C ARG A 571 -1.44 -5.95 -5.12
N SER A 572 -1.89 -6.88 -4.29
CA SER A 572 -1.32 -8.22 -4.26
C SER A 572 -1.57 -8.94 -5.60
N PRO A 573 -0.72 -9.91 -6.00
CA PRO A 573 -0.92 -10.69 -7.21
C PRO A 573 -2.30 -11.39 -7.28
N GLU A 574 -2.86 -11.75 -6.12
CA GLU A 574 -4.17 -12.39 -6.00
C GLU A 574 -5.33 -11.46 -6.42
N ASP A 575 -5.15 -10.14 -6.33
CA ASP A 575 -6.13 -9.12 -6.74
C ASP A 575 -5.77 -8.45 -8.08
N ASN A 576 -4.83 -9.03 -8.84
CA ASN A 576 -4.33 -8.48 -10.11
C ASN A 576 -5.43 -8.26 -11.15
N HIS A 577 -6.50 -9.06 -11.14
CA HIS A 577 -7.66 -8.83 -12.02
C HIS A 577 -8.28 -7.45 -11.81
N ALA A 578 -8.43 -6.99 -10.57
CA ALA A 578 -9.01 -5.67 -10.30
C ALA A 578 -8.08 -4.52 -10.75
N PHE A 579 -6.76 -4.76 -10.75
CA PHE A 579 -5.79 -3.81 -11.30
C PHE A 579 -5.88 -3.72 -12.83
N ILE A 580 -5.80 -4.87 -13.51
CA ILE A 580 -5.82 -4.94 -14.98
C ILE A 580 -7.18 -4.53 -15.55
N HIS A 581 -8.27 -4.98 -14.94
CA HIS A 581 -9.65 -4.75 -15.38
C HIS A 581 -10.29 -3.65 -14.54
N TRP A 582 -9.62 -2.51 -14.41
CA TRP A 582 -10.04 -1.43 -13.52
C TRP A 582 -11.36 -0.75 -13.93
N PHE A 583 -11.79 -0.91 -15.19
CA PHE A 583 -13.12 -0.53 -15.67
C PHE A 583 -14.24 -1.51 -15.30
N SER A 584 -13.92 -2.68 -14.75
CA SER A 584 -14.94 -3.64 -14.29
C SER A 584 -15.80 -3.07 -13.15
N SER A 585 -17.01 -3.59 -13.00
CA SER A 585 -17.92 -3.23 -11.89
C SER A 585 -17.25 -3.29 -10.51
N ARG A 586 -16.39 -4.30 -10.28
CA ARG A 586 -15.71 -4.53 -8.99
C ARG A 586 -14.60 -3.52 -8.71
N ALA A 587 -13.90 -3.02 -9.73
CA ALA A 587 -12.67 -2.26 -9.57
C ALA A 587 -12.83 -0.75 -9.73
N TYR A 588 -13.88 -0.30 -10.40
CA TYR A 588 -14.12 1.13 -10.64
C TYR A 588 -14.62 1.84 -9.38
N ASP A 589 -14.06 3.02 -9.10
CA ASP A 589 -14.53 3.94 -8.05
C ASP A 589 -14.51 5.38 -8.59
N PRO A 590 -15.69 6.02 -8.76
CA PRO A 590 -15.78 7.33 -9.38
C PRO A 590 -15.04 8.42 -8.61
N ASP A 591 -14.98 8.34 -7.28
CA ASP A 591 -14.37 9.40 -6.46
C ASP A 591 -12.84 9.34 -6.55
N VAL A 592 -12.27 8.14 -6.64
CA VAL A 592 -10.82 7.97 -6.87
C VAL A 592 -10.43 8.51 -8.23
N ILE A 593 -11.22 8.18 -9.26
CA ILE A 593 -10.97 8.60 -10.63
C ILE A 593 -11.09 10.11 -10.77
N GLU A 594 -12.13 10.70 -10.21
CA GLU A 594 -12.32 12.15 -10.19
C GLU A 594 -11.12 12.89 -9.60
N ARG A 595 -10.66 12.44 -8.43
CA ARG A 595 -9.50 13.03 -7.75
C ARG A 595 -8.23 12.90 -8.61
N ASP A 596 -8.00 11.72 -9.17
CA ASP A 596 -6.80 11.47 -9.97
C ASP A 596 -6.81 12.32 -11.27
N LEU A 597 -7.96 12.42 -11.96
CA LEU A 597 -8.11 13.25 -13.15
C LEU A 597 -7.96 14.74 -12.84
N SER A 598 -8.55 15.22 -11.75
CA SER A 598 -8.38 16.60 -11.28
C SER A 598 -6.91 16.92 -11.04
N HIS A 599 -6.14 16.03 -10.39
CA HIS A 599 -4.71 16.24 -10.18
C HIS A 599 -3.91 16.23 -11.50
N ILE A 600 -4.27 15.38 -12.45
CA ILE A 600 -3.64 15.36 -13.78
C ILE A 600 -3.88 16.71 -14.49
N ALA A 601 -5.11 17.23 -14.45
CA ALA A 601 -5.45 18.53 -15.02
C ALA A 601 -4.72 19.69 -14.30
N ASP A 602 -4.64 19.65 -12.97
CA ASP A 602 -3.92 20.65 -12.16
C ASP A 602 -2.42 20.70 -12.47
N LEU A 603 -1.82 19.58 -12.92
CA LEU A 603 -0.45 19.52 -13.42
C LEU A 603 -0.27 20.13 -14.82
N GLY A 604 -1.35 20.64 -15.43
CA GLY A 604 -1.35 21.24 -16.76
C GLY A 604 -1.38 20.23 -17.90
N MET A 605 -1.68 18.96 -17.61
CA MET A 605 -1.84 17.94 -18.64
C MET A 605 -3.19 18.11 -19.35
N ASN A 606 -3.22 17.75 -20.64
CA ASN A 606 -4.43 17.85 -21.48
C ASN A 606 -4.87 16.48 -22.03
N THR A 607 -4.12 15.41 -21.75
CA THR A 607 -4.33 14.08 -22.32
C THR A 607 -4.11 12.99 -21.28
N VAL A 608 -4.88 11.91 -21.37
CA VAL A 608 -4.63 10.64 -20.66
C VAL A 608 -4.67 9.47 -21.64
N GLY A 609 -3.70 8.56 -21.52
CA GLY A 609 -3.70 7.28 -22.24
C GLY A 609 -4.33 6.19 -21.40
N VAL A 610 -5.33 5.48 -21.91
CA VAL A 610 -6.03 4.41 -21.17
C VAL A 610 -6.26 3.19 -22.05
N PHE A 611 -6.59 2.07 -21.43
CA PHE A 611 -6.95 0.84 -22.15
C PHE A 611 -8.21 0.20 -21.56
N LEU A 612 -8.94 -0.54 -22.41
CA LEU A 612 -10.13 -1.30 -22.01
C LEU A 612 -10.10 -2.69 -22.65
N TYR A 613 -10.41 -3.71 -21.84
CA TYR A 613 -10.69 -5.06 -22.30
C TYR A 613 -12.16 -5.19 -22.70
N ASN A 614 -12.45 -5.91 -23.78
CA ASN A 614 -13.83 -6.16 -24.25
C ASN A 614 -14.75 -6.71 -23.15
N GLU A 615 -14.26 -7.59 -22.28
CA GLU A 615 -15.05 -8.16 -21.18
C GLU A 615 -15.56 -7.12 -20.15
N SER A 616 -14.87 -5.99 -19.97
CA SER A 616 -15.27 -4.95 -19.03
C SER A 616 -16.30 -3.97 -19.60
N ILE A 617 -16.58 -4.01 -20.91
CA ILE A 617 -17.44 -3.06 -21.61
C ILE A 617 -18.88 -3.00 -21.06
N SER A 618 -19.38 -4.13 -20.53
CA SER A 618 -20.73 -4.22 -19.97
C SER A 618 -20.87 -3.59 -18.59
N SER A 619 -19.76 -3.13 -17.99
CA SER A 619 -19.79 -2.43 -16.71
C SER A 619 -20.18 -0.95 -16.85
N TRP A 620 -20.21 -0.42 -18.08
CA TRP A 620 -20.58 0.97 -18.42
C TRP A 620 -19.73 2.08 -17.77
N ASN A 621 -18.67 1.71 -17.06
CA ASN A 621 -17.82 2.65 -16.35
C ASN A 621 -16.92 3.48 -17.29
N PHE A 622 -16.65 3.01 -18.52
CA PHE A 622 -15.84 3.77 -19.48
C PHE A 622 -16.54 5.08 -19.89
N ILE A 623 -17.87 5.08 -20.01
CA ILE A 623 -18.63 6.29 -20.32
C ILE A 623 -18.59 7.30 -19.17
N ASP A 624 -18.66 6.84 -17.92
CA ASP A 624 -18.44 7.73 -16.78
C ASP A 624 -17.04 8.33 -16.77
N PHE A 625 -16.02 7.52 -17.09
CA PHE A 625 -14.65 8.02 -17.23
C PHE A 625 -14.52 9.09 -18.33
N LEU A 626 -15.07 8.85 -19.52
CA LEU A 626 -15.02 9.83 -20.62
C LEU A 626 -15.73 11.14 -20.26
N ARG A 627 -16.87 11.06 -19.56
CA ARG A 627 -17.61 12.23 -19.05
C ARG A 627 -16.79 13.02 -18.03
N ARG A 628 -16.06 12.34 -17.13
CA ARG A 628 -15.16 12.99 -16.17
C ARG A 628 -13.97 13.65 -16.86
N CYS A 629 -13.34 12.97 -17.82
CA CYS A 629 -12.28 13.58 -18.64
C CYS A 629 -12.77 14.84 -19.34
N GLU A 630 -13.99 14.83 -19.90
CA GLU A 630 -14.61 16.02 -20.49
C GLU A 630 -14.73 17.18 -19.50
N THR A 631 -15.16 16.90 -18.26
CA THR A 631 -15.28 17.93 -17.19
C THR A 631 -13.94 18.61 -16.87
N HIS A 632 -12.83 17.88 -17.04
CA HIS A 632 -11.46 18.37 -16.84
C HIS A 632 -10.77 18.84 -18.13
N ASN A 633 -11.49 18.90 -19.25
CA ASN A 633 -10.94 19.19 -20.59
C ASN A 633 -9.75 18.27 -20.98
N LEU A 634 -9.78 17.02 -20.53
CA LEU A 634 -8.79 15.99 -20.86
C LEU A 634 -9.24 15.21 -22.10
N ARG A 635 -8.32 15.02 -23.04
CA ARG A 635 -8.50 14.14 -24.20
C ARG A 635 -7.97 12.74 -23.91
N VAL A 636 -8.54 11.74 -24.57
CA VAL A 636 -8.24 10.34 -24.30
C VAL A 636 -7.59 9.69 -25.51
N ASP A 637 -6.39 9.17 -25.31
CA ASP A 637 -5.77 8.18 -26.19
C ASP A 637 -6.23 6.79 -25.73
N PHE A 638 -6.99 6.09 -26.59
CA PHE A 638 -7.70 4.89 -26.20
C PHE A 638 -7.12 3.63 -26.85
N SER A 639 -6.51 2.76 -26.03
CA SER A 639 -5.94 1.49 -26.44
C SER A 639 -6.94 0.32 -26.31
N PHE A 640 -7.13 -0.39 -27.42
CA PHE A 640 -7.91 -1.61 -27.50
C PHE A 640 -7.05 -2.81 -27.03
N ARG A 641 -7.25 -3.28 -25.80
CA ARG A 641 -6.24 -4.14 -25.17
C ARG A 641 -6.17 -5.57 -25.70
N ASP A 642 -7.30 -6.17 -26.11
CA ASP A 642 -7.39 -7.59 -26.48
C ASP A 642 -7.86 -7.82 -27.93
N VAL A 643 -7.60 -6.85 -28.81
CA VAL A 643 -8.01 -6.90 -30.24
C VAL A 643 -6.91 -7.34 -31.20
N MET A 644 -5.65 -7.42 -30.74
CA MET A 644 -4.50 -7.86 -31.54
C MET A 644 -3.80 -9.06 -30.89
N THR A 645 -4.58 -10.04 -30.42
CA THR A 645 -4.02 -11.18 -29.70
C THR A 645 -3.18 -12.04 -30.65
N ARG A 646 -1.87 -12.20 -30.37
CA ARG A 646 -0.93 -12.94 -31.23
C ARG A 646 -0.90 -12.43 -32.69
N LEU A 647 -1.00 -11.12 -32.90
CA LEU A 647 -1.05 -10.48 -34.23
C LEU A 647 -2.28 -10.86 -35.08
N ASP A 648 -3.32 -11.45 -34.48
CA ASP A 648 -4.59 -11.72 -35.15
C ASP A 648 -5.62 -10.62 -34.82
N PHE A 649 -5.80 -9.69 -35.76
CA PHE A 649 -6.69 -8.54 -35.58
C PHE A 649 -8.16 -8.96 -35.49
N GLN A 650 -8.84 -8.49 -34.44
CA GLN A 650 -10.24 -8.81 -34.13
C GLN A 650 -11.19 -7.63 -34.41
N PRO A 651 -11.56 -7.35 -35.67
CA PRO A 651 -12.37 -6.18 -36.04
C PRO A 651 -13.77 -6.17 -35.40
N ALA A 652 -14.34 -7.36 -35.13
CA ALA A 652 -15.64 -7.47 -34.46
C ALA A 652 -15.62 -6.88 -33.05
N LYS A 653 -14.53 -7.12 -32.30
CA LYS A 653 -14.34 -6.59 -30.95
C LYS A 653 -14.18 -5.07 -30.93
N VAL A 654 -13.42 -4.52 -31.89
CA VAL A 654 -13.27 -3.06 -32.07
C VAL A 654 -14.62 -2.42 -32.37
N LYS A 655 -15.39 -2.99 -33.31
CA LYS A 655 -16.71 -2.49 -33.70
C LYS A 655 -17.69 -2.49 -32.53
N GLU A 656 -17.66 -3.53 -31.70
CA GLU A 656 -18.48 -3.59 -30.49
C GLU A 656 -18.11 -2.46 -29.52
N LEU A 657 -16.82 -2.25 -29.26
CA LEU A 657 -16.31 -1.20 -28.36
C LEU A 657 -16.73 0.20 -28.79
N ILE A 658 -16.55 0.52 -30.06
CA ILE A 658 -16.94 1.82 -30.63
C ILE A 658 -18.45 2.02 -30.51
N LYS A 659 -19.26 1.06 -30.97
CA LYS A 659 -20.72 1.20 -31.01
C LYS A 659 -21.34 1.27 -29.62
N LYS A 660 -20.94 0.39 -28.72
CA LYS A 660 -21.52 0.32 -27.37
C LYS A 660 -21.21 1.56 -26.55
N ASN A 661 -20.04 2.17 -26.76
CA ASN A 661 -19.65 3.40 -26.07
C ASN A 661 -19.92 4.69 -26.87
N ARG A 662 -20.56 4.59 -28.05
CA ARG A 662 -20.85 5.74 -28.94
C ARG A 662 -19.61 6.61 -29.24
N LEU A 663 -18.46 5.96 -29.46
CA LEU A 663 -17.18 6.67 -29.64
C LEU A 663 -17.10 7.42 -30.98
N ASP A 664 -18.01 7.13 -31.91
CA ASP A 664 -18.17 7.85 -33.18
C ASP A 664 -18.66 9.29 -33.00
N ILE A 665 -19.35 9.59 -31.90
CA ILE A 665 -19.85 10.94 -31.57
C ILE A 665 -19.25 11.50 -30.28
N ASN A 666 -18.46 10.71 -29.55
CA ASN A 666 -17.78 11.13 -28.34
C ASN A 666 -16.48 11.85 -28.70
N ARG A 667 -16.41 13.15 -28.42
CA ARG A 667 -15.27 13.99 -28.80
C ARG A 667 -14.10 13.91 -27.80
N THR A 668 -14.29 13.31 -26.63
CA THR A 668 -13.24 13.17 -25.62
C THR A 668 -12.11 12.25 -26.11
N VAL A 669 -12.44 11.23 -26.90
CA VAL A 669 -11.45 10.33 -27.53
C VAL A 669 -10.91 10.96 -28.80
N PHE A 670 -9.58 11.05 -28.94
CA PHE A 670 -8.93 11.64 -30.12
C PHE A 670 -8.08 10.65 -30.91
N SER A 671 -7.62 9.57 -30.28
CA SER A 671 -6.84 8.51 -30.92
C SER A 671 -7.28 7.13 -30.45
N TYR A 672 -7.08 6.16 -31.35
CA TYR A 672 -7.31 4.75 -31.12
C TYR A 672 -5.99 4.00 -31.30
N ASP A 673 -5.51 3.35 -30.25
CA ASP A 673 -4.37 2.45 -30.30
C ASP A 673 -4.86 1.00 -30.43
N ILE A 674 -4.36 0.30 -31.45
CA ILE A 674 -4.78 -1.07 -31.81
C ILE A 674 -3.80 -2.12 -31.25
N ALA A 675 -2.55 -1.73 -30.94
CA ALA A 675 -1.48 -2.65 -30.64
C ALA A 675 -0.36 -2.00 -29.79
N TRP A 676 -0.13 -2.56 -28.60
CA TRP A 676 0.91 -2.07 -27.68
C TRP A 676 2.21 -2.89 -27.79
N GLU A 677 3.34 -2.21 -28.02
CA GLU A 677 4.71 -2.76 -28.03
C GLU A 677 4.95 -3.97 -28.97
N TYR A 678 4.11 -4.15 -29.98
CA TYR A 678 4.38 -5.14 -31.01
C TYR A 678 5.57 -4.71 -31.88
N ARG A 679 6.55 -5.61 -32.02
CA ARG A 679 7.57 -5.51 -33.06
C ARG A 679 6.98 -6.10 -34.34
N PHE A 680 6.73 -5.23 -35.31
CA PHE A 680 6.31 -5.61 -36.65
C PHE A 680 7.49 -6.05 -37.51
#